data_AF-A0A9P1JUK0-F1
#
_entry.id   AF-A0A9P1JUK0-F1
#
_cell.length_a   1.000
_cell.length_b   1.000
_cell.length_c   1.000
_cell.angle_alpha   90.00
_cell.angle_beta   90.00
_cell.angle_gamma   90.00
#
_symmetry.space_group_name_H-M   'P 1'
#
loop_
_entity.id
_entity.type
_entity.pdbx_description
1 polymer ?
#
loop_
_entity_poly.entity_id
_entity_poly.type
_entity_poly.pdbx_seq_one_letter_code
_entity_poly.pdbx_strand_id
1 'polypeptide(L)'
;MNRLQRYLFRNLLIALLYSTAGLTLTIWLSQSLRLIEMVVEAGAPMRVFLWLLILTVPTFLGIVLPLALVGAVLFTYNRLATDSELVVMRAAGVGPFALAAPAMLLAFGVTVVVYVLNLWLTPAAHQELVRMEYAVRSDYSQLFLREGVFNEVGDRFSVFVRERDSDANLHNVIIHDGRVPEKPVTIMGERAVMLTGSEGARFVVYNGNRQELDRKTNRLSQLFFERYAVDLKVLSSASGERYPDARERSTDELLHPSPELASDTKMMRDLLAELHHRLSSPLLALAYTMVALACLLSGEFNRRGQSVRVTTAVLVVMAIQSAVLGLSSLAAKVTVLVPLMYVLPVAALAARRPGYCRATCGGACRPAAKRRRAEEAGRLLRILFITSNRLGDGVLSTGLLAHLTALHPDAALTIACGPLPAPLFRSVPGLERLIPMPKRAWARHWVDLWRACVGTRWDLVVDLRNSAVGRLVLAKRRFFHARAPHLHKVEEIGRVLGLSPPPSPRLWIDAAAEAEADRLLPGGGEPFLAIGPTANWTGKEWPADRFAELAARLTGPGGRLSGRRVAVLAAGPERERARPVLDALGERAIDLTGRTDPMAAAACVRRAALYVGNDSGLMHIAAAAGTPTVGLFGPGFPETYGPWGVAARTVISRVQRSELLARQKADPQAAGLMDGISVEAVEQAAGELLEAATPDSTMPAPLMPAPLMPDCREVVTNPCKSPETGP
;
A
#
# COMPACT_ATOMS: atom_id res chain seq x y z
N MET A 1 -7.41 2.26 38.49
CA MET A 1 -6.98 3.08 37.34
C MET A 1 -6.33 4.36 37.82
N ASN A 2 -5.10 4.64 37.39
CA ASN A 2 -4.42 5.91 37.68
C ASN A 2 -5.05 7.07 36.88
N ARG A 3 -4.74 8.34 37.22
CA ARG A 3 -5.28 9.52 36.52
C ARG A 3 -5.03 9.46 34.99
N LEU A 4 -3.84 9.03 34.56
CA LEU A 4 -3.49 8.83 33.14
C LEU A 4 -4.36 7.76 32.47
N GLN A 5 -4.63 6.65 33.16
CA GLN A 5 -5.47 5.58 32.62
C GLN A 5 -6.93 6.01 32.49
N ARG A 6 -7.43 6.83 33.42
CA ARG A 6 -8.78 7.42 33.34
C ARG A 6 -8.90 8.43 32.21
N TYR A 7 -7.88 9.25 31.99
CA TYR A 7 -7.79 10.15 30.86
C TYR A 7 -7.83 9.38 29.53
N LEU A 8 -6.99 8.34 29.38
CA LEU A 8 -6.95 7.52 28.18
C LEU A 8 -8.28 6.77 27.94
N PHE A 9 -8.86 6.18 29.00
CA PHE A 9 -10.16 5.51 28.93
C PHE A 9 -11.27 6.45 28.46
N ARG A 10 -11.34 7.67 29.01
CA ARG A 10 -12.34 8.67 28.63
C ARG A 10 -12.21 9.03 27.15
N ASN A 11 -10.99 9.29 26.67
CA ASN A 11 -10.77 9.63 25.27
C ASN A 11 -11.13 8.46 24.33
N LEU A 12 -10.82 7.23 24.73
CA LEU A 12 -11.20 6.03 23.98
C LEU A 12 -12.72 5.81 23.95
N LEU A 13 -13.40 5.99 25.09
CA LEU A 13 -14.85 5.85 25.20
C LEU A 13 -15.56 6.88 24.32
N ILE A 14 -15.13 8.14 24.37
CA ILE A 14 -15.68 9.20 23.51
C ILE A 14 -15.48 8.86 22.04
N ALA A 15 -14.26 8.47 21.63
CA ALA A 15 -13.98 8.09 20.25
C ALA A 15 -14.80 6.87 19.81
N LEU A 16 -15.01 5.88 20.68
CA LEU A 16 -15.85 4.70 20.40
C LEU A 16 -17.31 5.10 20.19
N LEU A 17 -17.88 5.94 21.05
CA LEU A 17 -19.28 6.38 20.95
C LEU A 17 -19.53 7.14 19.65
N TYR A 18 -18.65 8.10 19.30
CA TYR A 18 -18.75 8.83 18.04
C TYR A 18 -18.58 7.92 16.81
N SER A 19 -17.58 7.04 16.82
CA SER A 19 -17.32 6.14 15.69
C SER A 19 -18.47 5.14 15.49
N THR A 20 -19.02 4.62 16.59
CA THR A 20 -20.17 3.70 16.55
C THR A 20 -21.42 4.42 16.04
N ALA A 21 -21.75 5.59 16.60
CA ALA A 21 -22.91 6.36 16.16
C ALA A 21 -22.84 6.73 14.66
N GLY A 22 -21.68 7.19 14.18
CA GLY A 22 -21.48 7.54 12.78
C GLY A 22 -21.59 6.35 11.82
N LEU A 23 -20.93 5.23 12.14
CA LEU A 23 -20.99 4.01 11.32
C LEU A 23 -22.37 3.37 11.35
N THR A 24 -23.01 3.28 12.51
CA THR A 24 -24.38 2.77 12.64
C THR A 24 -25.34 3.63 11.85
N LEU A 25 -25.31 4.97 11.97
CA LEU A 25 -26.17 5.87 11.21
C LEU A 25 -26.00 5.71 9.70
N THR A 26 -24.76 5.57 9.23
CA THR A 26 -24.45 5.38 7.80
C THR A 26 -25.05 4.09 7.26
N ILE A 27 -24.85 2.97 7.98
CA ILE A 27 -25.40 1.67 7.58
C ILE A 27 -26.93 1.69 7.69
N TRP A 28 -27.47 2.29 8.74
CA TRP A 28 -28.91 2.39 8.99
C TRP A 28 -29.64 3.17 7.90
N LEU A 29 -29.08 4.30 7.45
CA LEU A 29 -29.61 5.09 6.33
C LEU A 29 -29.55 4.33 5.00
N SER A 30 -28.47 3.58 4.75
CA SER A 30 -28.37 2.77 3.53
C SER A 30 -29.42 1.64 3.52
N GLN A 31 -29.80 1.14 4.68
CA GLN A 31 -30.73 0.01 4.81
C GLN A 31 -32.20 0.46 4.84
N SER A 32 -32.46 1.68 5.31
CA SER A 32 -33.81 2.25 5.30
C SER A 32 -34.39 2.36 3.90
N LEU A 33 -33.56 2.56 2.87
CA LEU A 33 -33.98 2.60 1.47
C LEU A 33 -34.61 1.28 0.99
N ARG A 34 -34.12 0.13 1.45
CA ARG A 34 -34.73 -1.17 1.10
C ARG A 34 -36.07 -1.38 1.80
N LEU A 35 -36.19 -0.90 3.05
CA LEU A 35 -37.40 -1.06 3.84
C LEU A 35 -38.51 -0.09 3.40
N ILE A 36 -38.15 1.12 2.94
CA ILE A 36 -39.14 2.11 2.49
C ILE A 36 -39.81 1.66 1.19
N GLU A 37 -39.06 1.08 0.25
CA GLU A 37 -39.62 0.50 -0.98
C GLU A 37 -40.68 -0.54 -0.63
N MET A 38 -40.36 -1.49 0.26
CA MET A 38 -41.29 -2.51 0.72
C MET A 38 -42.54 -1.91 1.40
N VAL A 39 -42.37 -0.96 2.32
CA VAL A 39 -43.50 -0.38 3.07
C VAL A 39 -44.40 0.50 2.19
N VAL A 40 -43.82 1.24 1.24
CA VAL A 40 -44.56 2.07 0.29
C VAL A 40 -45.34 1.19 -0.69
N GLU A 41 -44.70 0.13 -1.20
CA GLU A 41 -45.39 -0.87 -2.02
C GLU A 41 -46.53 -1.54 -1.25
N ALA A 42 -46.35 -1.81 0.05
CA ALA A 42 -47.37 -2.38 0.92
C ALA A 42 -48.55 -1.45 1.23
N GLY A 43 -48.39 -0.13 1.09
CA GLY A 43 -49.31 0.84 1.67
C GLY A 43 -49.36 0.83 3.20
N ALA A 44 -48.33 0.31 3.88
CA ALA A 44 -48.32 0.16 5.33
C ALA A 44 -48.05 1.50 6.05
N PRO A 45 -48.60 1.70 7.27
CA PRO A 45 -48.47 2.97 7.98
C PRO A 45 -47.02 3.23 8.41
N MET A 46 -46.61 4.51 8.40
CA MET A 46 -45.24 4.95 8.73
C MET A 46 -44.71 4.39 10.06
N ARG A 47 -45.59 4.15 11.06
CA ARG A 47 -45.20 3.52 12.34
C ARG A 47 -44.54 2.15 12.16
N VAL A 48 -45.01 1.36 11.18
CA VAL A 48 -44.48 0.01 10.89
C VAL A 48 -43.09 0.14 10.29
N PHE A 49 -42.89 1.08 9.38
CA PHE A 49 -41.55 1.39 8.87
C PHE A 49 -40.58 1.76 9.98
N LEU A 50 -40.95 2.69 10.88
CA LEU A 50 -40.10 3.09 12.00
C LEU A 50 -39.78 1.93 12.94
N TRP A 51 -40.73 1.02 13.16
CA TRP A 51 -40.50 -0.18 13.97
C TRP A 51 -39.54 -1.17 13.30
N LEU A 52 -39.77 -1.50 12.03
CA LEU A 52 -38.86 -2.34 11.24
C LEU A 52 -37.44 -1.77 11.22
N LEU A 53 -37.34 -0.45 11.09
CA LEU A 53 -36.08 0.27 11.12
C LEU A 53 -35.36 0.12 12.47
N ILE A 54 -36.06 0.20 13.60
CA ILE A 54 -35.50 -0.02 14.95
C ILE A 54 -35.02 -1.47 15.13
N LEU A 55 -35.74 -2.45 14.60
CA LEU A 55 -35.38 -3.87 14.70
C LEU A 55 -34.05 -4.21 14.00
N THR A 56 -33.59 -3.39 13.06
CA THR A 56 -32.27 -3.59 12.41
C THR A 56 -31.08 -3.11 13.25
N VAL A 57 -31.30 -2.26 14.26
CA VAL A 57 -30.24 -1.61 15.04
C VAL A 57 -29.37 -2.61 15.81
N PRO A 58 -29.91 -3.62 16.54
CA PRO A 58 -29.10 -4.61 17.25
C PRO A 58 -28.12 -5.35 16.33
N THR A 59 -28.57 -5.73 15.13
CA THR A 59 -27.75 -6.42 14.14
C THR A 59 -26.59 -5.55 13.66
N PHE A 60 -26.84 -4.29 13.35
CA PHE A 60 -25.76 -3.37 12.96
C PHE A 60 -24.81 -3.10 14.10
N LEU A 61 -25.32 -2.92 15.32
CA LEU A 61 -24.51 -2.66 16.48
C LEU A 61 -23.56 -3.83 16.80
N GLY A 62 -24.01 -5.07 16.63
CA GLY A 62 -23.17 -6.28 16.78
C GLY A 62 -21.99 -6.34 15.81
N ILE A 63 -22.16 -5.85 14.57
CA ILE A 63 -21.11 -5.82 13.54
C ILE A 63 -20.22 -4.58 13.68
N VAL A 64 -20.81 -3.43 13.97
CA VAL A 64 -20.12 -2.12 13.98
C VAL A 64 -19.26 -1.96 15.23
N LEU A 65 -19.71 -2.41 16.41
CA LEU A 65 -18.99 -2.18 17.67
C LEU A 65 -17.53 -2.67 17.66
N PRO A 66 -17.20 -3.90 17.23
CA PRO A 66 -15.80 -4.36 17.15
C PRO A 66 -14.95 -3.53 16.20
N LEU A 67 -15.51 -3.09 15.06
CA LEU A 67 -14.79 -2.29 14.06
C LEU A 67 -14.60 -0.84 14.52
N ALA A 68 -15.65 -0.25 15.12
CA ALA A 68 -15.62 1.09 15.69
C ALA A 68 -14.61 1.19 16.85
N LEU A 69 -14.50 0.15 17.68
CA LEU A 69 -13.51 0.05 18.74
C LEU A 69 -12.08 0.11 18.19
N VAL A 70 -11.78 -0.61 17.12
CA VAL A 70 -10.47 -0.55 16.46
C VAL A 70 -10.20 0.83 15.90
N GLY A 71 -11.17 1.41 15.20
CA GLY A 71 -11.08 2.77 14.69
C GLY A 71 -10.79 3.78 15.80
N ALA A 72 -11.51 3.69 16.92
CA ALA A 72 -11.32 4.52 18.11
C ALA A 72 -9.95 4.34 18.76
N VAL A 73 -9.47 3.11 18.89
CA VAL A 73 -8.12 2.81 19.42
C VAL A 73 -7.05 3.37 18.48
N LEU A 74 -7.13 3.08 17.19
CA LEU A 74 -6.16 3.56 16.20
C LEU A 74 -6.13 5.09 16.17
N PHE A 75 -7.29 5.75 16.11
CA PHE A 75 -7.40 7.20 16.09
C PHE A 75 -6.83 7.84 17.36
N THR A 76 -7.30 7.41 18.54
CA THR A 76 -6.90 8.02 19.81
C THR A 76 -5.41 7.85 20.08
N TYR A 77 -4.86 6.65 19.91
CA TYR A 77 -3.42 6.44 20.12
C TYR A 77 -2.57 7.13 19.07
N ASN A 78 -3.02 7.17 17.80
CA ASN A 78 -2.32 7.91 16.76
C ASN A 78 -2.28 9.42 17.05
N ARG A 79 -3.41 9.97 17.51
CA ARG A 79 -3.52 11.38 17.93
C ARG A 79 -2.59 11.66 19.12
N LEU A 80 -2.69 10.88 20.20
CA LEU A 80 -1.83 11.03 21.38
C LEU A 80 -0.34 10.91 21.06
N ALA A 81 0.03 10.08 20.09
CA ALA A 81 1.40 9.95 19.63
C ALA A 81 1.84 11.12 18.73
N THR A 82 0.93 11.70 17.95
CA THR A 82 1.19 12.90 17.13
C THR A 82 1.37 14.14 18.01
N ASP A 83 0.53 14.26 19.04
CA ASP A 83 0.53 15.34 20.03
C ASP A 83 1.63 15.16 21.08
N SER A 84 2.50 14.15 20.93
CA SER A 84 3.60 13.79 21.84
C SER A 84 3.20 13.39 23.27
N GLU A 85 1.91 13.34 23.61
CA GLU A 85 1.41 12.90 24.91
C GLU A 85 1.82 11.45 25.22
N LEU A 86 1.70 10.55 24.25
CA LEU A 86 2.08 9.14 24.42
C LEU A 86 3.59 8.98 24.66
N VAL A 87 4.41 9.87 24.08
CA VAL A 87 5.87 9.87 24.24
C VAL A 87 6.24 10.32 25.64
N VAL A 88 5.62 11.39 26.13
CA VAL A 88 5.83 11.91 27.49
C VAL A 88 5.44 10.86 28.53
N MET A 89 4.31 10.16 28.35
CA MET A 89 3.90 9.09 29.27
C MET A 89 4.94 7.95 29.33
N ARG A 90 5.54 7.58 28.19
CA ARG A 90 6.62 6.56 28.16
C ARG A 90 7.90 7.05 28.80
N ALA A 91 8.28 8.31 28.56
CA ALA A 91 9.45 8.93 29.18
C ALA A 91 9.31 9.02 30.71
N ALA A 92 8.08 9.22 31.21
CA ALA A 92 7.74 9.16 32.63
C ALA A 92 7.71 7.74 33.22
N GLY A 93 8.15 6.72 32.47
CA GLY A 93 8.28 5.34 32.94
C GLY A 93 7.00 4.49 32.83
N VAL A 94 5.94 4.98 32.16
CA VAL A 94 4.72 4.18 31.98
C VAL A 94 4.96 3.08 30.95
N GLY A 95 4.95 1.83 31.41
CA GLY A 95 5.16 0.66 30.56
C GLY A 95 4.04 0.42 29.51
N PRO A 96 4.33 -0.31 28.42
CA PRO A 96 3.38 -0.56 27.32
C PRO A 96 2.12 -1.30 27.77
N PHE A 97 2.22 -2.21 28.75
CA PHE A 97 1.06 -2.91 29.31
C PHE A 97 0.13 -1.97 30.10
N ALA A 98 0.70 -1.01 30.84
CA ALA A 98 -0.07 -0.03 31.59
C ALA A 98 -0.81 0.96 30.66
N LEU A 99 -0.20 1.27 29.51
CA LEU A 99 -0.82 2.04 28.43
C LEU A 99 -1.91 1.25 27.71
N ALA A 100 -1.71 -0.06 27.48
CA ALA A 100 -2.68 -0.93 26.81
C ALA A 100 -3.93 -1.23 27.67
N ALA A 101 -3.79 -1.28 29.00
CA ALA A 101 -4.84 -1.73 29.91
C ALA A 101 -6.20 -1.00 29.77
N PRO A 102 -6.29 0.34 29.63
CA PRO A 102 -7.56 1.03 29.45
C PRO A 102 -8.28 0.65 28.15
N ALA A 103 -7.54 0.44 27.06
CA ALA A 103 -8.11 0.00 25.79
C ALA A 103 -8.60 -1.45 25.87
N MET A 104 -7.84 -2.32 26.55
CA MET A 104 -8.26 -3.71 26.78
C MET A 104 -9.48 -3.84 27.70
N LEU A 105 -9.57 -2.99 28.73
CA LEU A 105 -10.75 -2.92 29.59
C LEU A 105 -11.99 -2.50 28.79
N LEU A 106 -11.86 -1.48 27.93
CA LEU A 106 -12.94 -1.05 27.06
C LEU A 106 -13.32 -2.17 26.06
N ALA A 107 -12.34 -2.86 25.48
CA ALA A 107 -12.58 -3.97 24.57
C ALA A 107 -13.30 -5.14 25.23
N PHE A 108 -12.99 -5.44 26.49
CA PHE A 108 -13.73 -6.42 27.28
C PHE A 108 -15.18 -5.99 27.49
N GLY A 109 -15.43 -4.74 27.85
CA GLY A 109 -16.78 -4.19 27.96
C GLY A 109 -17.57 -4.29 26.65
N VAL A 110 -16.96 -3.93 25.52
CA VAL A 110 -17.56 -4.08 24.19
C VAL A 110 -17.84 -5.55 23.87
N THR A 111 -16.94 -6.47 24.22
CA THR A 111 -17.13 -7.91 24.01
C THR A 111 -18.36 -8.42 24.77
N VAL A 112 -18.54 -8.02 26.03
CA VAL A 112 -19.73 -8.36 26.82
C VAL A 112 -21.00 -7.81 26.18
N VAL A 113 -20.99 -6.55 25.74
CA VAL A 113 -22.14 -5.94 25.04
C VAL A 113 -22.46 -6.71 23.75
N VAL A 114 -21.46 -7.05 22.95
CA VAL A 114 -21.65 -7.80 21.69
C VAL A 114 -22.14 -9.23 21.96
N TYR A 115 -21.70 -9.88 23.05
CA TYR A 115 -22.32 -11.15 23.48
C TYR A 115 -23.80 -10.98 23.79
N VAL A 116 -24.17 -9.91 24.51
CA VAL A 116 -25.57 -9.64 24.84
C VAL A 116 -26.41 -9.43 23.58
N LEU A 117 -25.87 -8.68 22.62
CA LEU A 117 -26.52 -8.46 21.33
C LEU A 117 -26.67 -9.78 20.56
N ASN A 118 -25.59 -10.53 20.35
CA ASN A 118 -25.61 -11.71 19.48
C ASN A 118 -26.41 -12.89 20.04
N LEU A 119 -26.44 -13.08 21.37
CA LEU A 119 -27.10 -14.24 21.98
C LEU A 119 -28.58 -14.00 22.24
N TRP A 120 -29.00 -12.76 22.54
CA TRP A 120 -30.38 -12.45 22.92
C TRP A 120 -31.04 -11.42 22.01
N LEU A 121 -30.44 -10.24 21.82
CA LEU A 121 -31.15 -9.11 21.21
C LEU A 121 -31.29 -9.24 19.69
N THR A 122 -30.22 -9.63 18.99
CA THR A 122 -30.19 -9.81 17.54
C THR A 122 -31.11 -10.94 17.07
N PRO A 123 -31.11 -12.15 17.69
CA PRO A 123 -32.06 -13.20 17.30
C PRO A 123 -33.51 -12.79 17.53
N ALA A 124 -33.83 -12.17 18.68
CA ALA A 124 -35.19 -11.71 18.97
C ALA A 124 -35.64 -10.63 17.98
N ALA A 125 -34.75 -9.68 17.63
CA ALA A 125 -35.06 -8.65 16.66
C ALA A 125 -35.26 -9.20 15.25
N HIS A 126 -34.45 -10.20 14.83
CA HIS A 126 -34.62 -10.86 13.53
C HIS A 126 -35.93 -11.64 13.43
N GLN A 127 -36.32 -12.35 14.49
CA GLN A 127 -37.61 -13.06 14.54
C GLN A 127 -38.78 -12.10 14.35
N GLU A 128 -38.76 -10.98 15.09
CA GLU A 128 -39.81 -9.98 15.00
C GLU A 128 -39.80 -9.25 13.66
N LEU A 129 -38.61 -8.99 13.08
CA LEU A 129 -38.47 -8.39 11.76
C LEU A 129 -39.10 -9.27 10.69
N VAL A 130 -38.78 -10.57 10.67
CA VAL A 130 -39.34 -11.51 9.69
C VAL A 130 -40.84 -11.68 9.89
N ARG A 131 -41.32 -11.77 11.14
CA ARG A 131 -42.75 -11.81 11.47
C ARG A 131 -43.49 -10.58 10.94
N MET A 132 -42.92 -9.39 11.12
CA MET A 132 -43.51 -8.13 10.66
C MET A 132 -43.45 -7.99 9.15
N GLU A 133 -42.36 -8.41 8.50
CA GLU A 133 -42.29 -8.47 7.03
C GLU A 133 -43.38 -9.41 6.47
N TYR A 134 -43.64 -10.53 7.13
CA TYR A 134 -44.73 -11.42 6.76
C TYR A 134 -46.10 -10.82 6.99
N ALA A 135 -46.35 -10.22 8.15
CA ALA A 135 -47.62 -9.57 8.45
C ALA A 135 -47.92 -8.45 7.45
N VAL A 136 -46.89 -7.64 7.15
CA VAL A 136 -46.95 -6.62 6.12
C VAL A 136 -47.29 -7.26 4.78
N ARG A 137 -46.57 -8.30 4.33
CA ARG A 137 -46.85 -9.01 3.06
C ARG A 137 -48.19 -9.75 3.00
N SER A 138 -48.72 -10.28 4.09
CA SER A 138 -50.01 -10.98 4.10
C SER A 138 -51.19 -10.02 4.00
N ASP A 139 -51.06 -8.84 4.62
CA ASP A 139 -52.03 -7.75 4.51
C ASP A 139 -52.06 -7.13 3.09
N TYR A 140 -51.10 -7.45 2.20
CA TYR A 140 -51.06 -6.99 0.79
C TYR A 140 -52.27 -7.44 -0.03
N SER A 141 -52.97 -8.51 0.38
CA SER A 141 -54.04 -9.11 -0.42
C SER A 141 -55.20 -8.14 -0.70
N GLN A 142 -55.39 -7.13 0.15
CA GLN A 142 -56.51 -6.17 0.07
C GLN A 142 -56.15 -4.84 -0.64
N LEU A 143 -54.85 -4.60 -0.91
CA LEU A 143 -54.33 -3.29 -1.36
C LEU A 143 -53.78 -3.27 -2.81
N PHE A 144 -53.62 -4.42 -3.48
CA PHE A 144 -52.82 -4.52 -4.71
C PHE A 144 -53.56 -4.51 -6.06
N LEU A 145 -54.86 -4.19 -6.11
CA LEU A 145 -55.50 -3.93 -7.41
C LEU A 145 -55.33 -2.45 -7.73
N ARG A 146 -54.28 -2.11 -8.49
CA ARG A 146 -54.12 -0.78 -9.08
C ARG A 146 -55.16 -0.61 -10.17
N GLU A 147 -55.90 0.50 -10.11
CA GLU A 147 -56.85 0.88 -11.14
C GLU A 147 -56.14 1.12 -12.48
N GLY A 148 -56.76 0.67 -13.57
CA GLY A 148 -56.28 0.94 -14.93
C GLY A 148 -55.03 0.16 -15.35
N VAL A 149 -54.54 -0.79 -14.55
CA VAL A 149 -53.38 -1.63 -14.88
C VAL A 149 -53.71 -3.11 -14.66
N PHE A 150 -53.11 -4.00 -15.45
CA PHE A 150 -53.18 -5.45 -15.20
C PHE A 150 -52.30 -5.80 -14.00
N ASN A 151 -52.91 -6.30 -12.93
CA ASN A 151 -52.22 -6.74 -11.71
C ASN A 151 -51.95 -8.25 -11.83
N GLU A 152 -50.68 -8.64 -11.93
CA GLU A 152 -50.27 -10.05 -11.97
C GLU A 152 -50.22 -10.61 -10.55
N VAL A 153 -50.95 -11.70 -10.28
CA VAL A 153 -51.05 -12.35 -8.96
C VAL A 153 -50.50 -13.77 -9.06
N GLY A 154 -49.18 -13.89 -8.96
CA GLY A 154 -48.44 -15.14 -9.15
C GLY A 154 -48.25 -15.51 -10.64
N ASP A 155 -47.83 -16.74 -10.92
CA ASP A 155 -47.58 -17.19 -12.29
C ASP A 155 -48.89 -17.49 -13.03
N ARG A 156 -49.13 -16.78 -14.13
CA ARG A 156 -50.26 -16.99 -15.07
C ARG A 156 -51.65 -16.70 -14.49
N PHE A 157 -51.76 -15.76 -13.55
CA PHE A 157 -53.06 -15.23 -13.12
C PHE A 157 -52.99 -13.70 -13.08
N SER A 158 -53.90 -13.00 -13.76
CA SER A 158 -53.90 -11.53 -13.80
C SER A 158 -55.30 -10.94 -13.60
N VAL A 159 -55.37 -9.79 -12.94
CA VAL A 159 -56.60 -9.08 -12.60
C VAL A 159 -56.46 -7.62 -13.02
N PHE A 160 -57.34 -7.18 -13.92
CA PHE A 160 -57.50 -5.78 -14.29
C PHE A 160 -58.77 -5.25 -13.66
N VAL A 161 -58.67 -4.07 -13.05
CA VAL A 161 -59.81 -3.34 -12.49
C VAL A 161 -59.81 -1.95 -13.10
N ARG A 162 -60.96 -1.52 -13.65
CA ARG A 162 -61.06 -0.18 -14.24
C ARG A 162 -61.17 0.91 -13.17
N GLU A 163 -62.03 0.69 -12.18
CA GLU A 163 -62.38 1.68 -11.15
C GLU A 163 -62.71 0.96 -9.84
N ARG A 164 -62.36 1.55 -8.70
CA ARG A 164 -62.66 1.06 -7.36
C ARG A 164 -63.40 2.14 -6.57
N ASP A 165 -64.54 1.77 -6.00
CA ASP A 165 -65.31 2.67 -5.15
C ASP A 165 -64.74 2.73 -3.72
N SER A 166 -65.14 3.77 -2.97
CA SER A 166 -64.87 4.01 -1.55
C SER A 166 -65.23 2.83 -0.64
N ASP A 167 -66.26 2.05 -0.99
CA ASP A 167 -66.65 0.81 -0.30
C ASP A 167 -65.82 -0.43 -0.69
N ALA A 168 -64.71 -0.25 -1.42
CA ALA A 168 -63.84 -1.30 -1.94
C ALA A 168 -64.51 -2.28 -2.94
N ASN A 169 -65.63 -1.88 -3.53
CA ASN A 169 -66.21 -2.56 -4.70
C ASN A 169 -65.36 -2.30 -5.94
N LEU A 170 -65.15 -3.31 -6.77
CA LEU A 170 -64.35 -3.23 -8.00
C LEU A 170 -65.29 -3.18 -9.20
N HIS A 171 -65.13 -2.21 -10.08
CA HIS A 171 -65.98 -2.04 -11.26
C HIS A 171 -65.22 -2.39 -12.55
N ASN A 172 -65.92 -3.05 -13.47
CA ASN A 172 -65.41 -3.53 -14.76
C ASN A 172 -64.11 -4.32 -14.61
N VAL A 173 -64.24 -5.52 -14.03
CA VAL A 173 -63.11 -6.39 -13.71
C VAL A 173 -62.88 -7.41 -14.81
N ILE A 174 -61.62 -7.61 -15.19
CA ILE A 174 -61.18 -8.69 -16.08
C ILE A 174 -60.18 -9.54 -15.31
N ILE A 175 -60.48 -10.83 -15.15
CA ILE A 175 -59.62 -11.81 -14.50
C ILE A 175 -59.19 -12.83 -15.55
N HIS A 176 -57.90 -12.98 -15.79
CA HIS A 176 -57.35 -14.03 -16.63
C HIS A 176 -56.67 -15.09 -15.76
N ASP A 177 -57.20 -16.31 -15.80
CA ASP A 177 -56.68 -17.49 -15.11
C ASP A 177 -56.08 -18.47 -16.13
N GLY A 178 -54.76 -18.41 -16.26
CA GLY A 178 -53.94 -19.28 -17.09
C GLY A 178 -53.26 -20.41 -16.30
N ARG A 179 -53.70 -20.72 -15.07
CA ARG A 179 -53.09 -21.77 -14.23
C ARG A 179 -53.19 -23.16 -14.87
N VAL A 180 -54.21 -23.40 -15.70
CA VAL A 180 -54.34 -24.59 -16.55
C VAL A 180 -54.01 -24.20 -18.00
N PRO A 181 -52.78 -24.44 -18.50
CA PRO A 181 -52.34 -23.92 -19.79
C PRO A 181 -53.13 -24.43 -20.99
N GLU A 182 -53.71 -25.63 -20.86
CA GLU A 182 -54.54 -26.27 -21.89
C GLU A 182 -55.92 -25.63 -22.04
N LYS A 183 -56.40 -24.96 -20.98
CA LYS A 183 -57.74 -24.38 -20.88
C LYS A 183 -57.73 -23.05 -20.10
N PRO A 184 -57.05 -22.01 -20.61
CA PRO A 184 -57.07 -20.70 -19.96
C PRO A 184 -58.49 -20.13 -19.94
N VAL A 185 -58.78 -19.41 -18.86
CA VAL A 185 -60.10 -18.84 -18.57
C VAL A 185 -59.98 -17.33 -18.44
N THR A 186 -60.81 -16.58 -19.14
CA THR A 186 -60.95 -15.13 -18.96
C THR A 186 -62.34 -14.83 -18.44
N ILE A 187 -62.44 -14.14 -17.31
CA ILE A 187 -63.68 -13.78 -16.63
C ILE A 187 -63.81 -12.26 -16.70
N MET A 188 -64.95 -11.76 -17.17
CA MET A 188 -65.25 -10.33 -17.23
C MET A 188 -66.54 -10.06 -16.47
N GLY A 189 -66.62 -8.99 -15.69
CA GLY A 189 -67.85 -8.62 -15.00
C GLY A 189 -67.94 -7.15 -14.63
N GLU A 190 -69.16 -6.67 -14.48
CA GLU A 190 -69.46 -5.25 -14.20
C GLU A 190 -69.03 -4.84 -12.79
N ARG A 191 -69.19 -5.74 -11.82
CA ARG A 191 -68.83 -5.49 -10.42
C ARG A 191 -68.19 -6.73 -9.82
N ALA A 192 -67.16 -6.58 -9.00
CA ALA A 192 -66.59 -7.66 -8.20
C ALA A 192 -66.35 -7.19 -6.77
N VAL A 193 -66.49 -8.11 -5.82
CA VAL A 193 -66.17 -7.90 -4.41
C VAL A 193 -65.15 -8.94 -4.00
N MET A 194 -64.11 -8.50 -3.29
CA MET A 194 -63.13 -9.41 -2.70
C MET A 194 -63.59 -9.78 -1.29
N LEU A 195 -63.77 -11.07 -1.04
CA LEU A 195 -64.08 -11.60 0.29
C LEU A 195 -62.85 -12.34 0.82
N THR A 196 -62.40 -11.98 2.02
CA THR A 196 -61.30 -12.69 2.71
C THR A 196 -61.92 -13.61 3.75
N GLY A 197 -61.68 -14.93 3.63
CA GLY A 197 -62.13 -15.93 4.59
C GLY A 197 -60.97 -16.78 5.12
N SER A 198 -61.26 -17.69 6.05
CA SER A 198 -60.27 -18.62 6.64
C SER A 198 -59.62 -19.57 5.62
N GLU A 199 -60.28 -19.82 4.48
CA GLU A 199 -59.75 -20.65 3.37
C GLU A 199 -59.06 -19.84 2.25
N GLY A 200 -58.83 -18.54 2.46
CA GLY A 200 -58.17 -17.64 1.50
C GLY A 200 -59.10 -16.58 0.90
N ALA A 201 -58.51 -15.71 0.07
CA ALA A 201 -59.23 -14.64 -0.63
C ALA A 201 -59.99 -15.19 -1.85
N ARG A 202 -61.21 -14.71 -2.08
CA ARG A 202 -62.03 -15.03 -3.25
C ARG A 202 -62.64 -13.78 -3.86
N PHE A 203 -62.67 -13.69 -5.19
CA PHE A 203 -63.46 -12.66 -5.89
C PHE A 203 -64.84 -13.19 -6.17
N VAL A 204 -65.88 -12.46 -5.77
CA VAL A 204 -67.24 -12.68 -6.24
C VAL A 204 -67.52 -11.66 -7.32
N VAL A 205 -67.55 -12.11 -8.58
CA VAL A 205 -67.83 -11.31 -9.77
C VAL A 205 -69.34 -11.38 -10.05
N TYR A 206 -69.94 -10.22 -10.28
CA TYR A 206 -71.36 -10.02 -10.55
C TYR A 206 -71.57 -9.61 -12.00
N ASN A 207 -72.66 -10.09 -12.61
CA ASN A 207 -73.10 -9.75 -13.96
C ASN A 207 -71.97 -9.82 -14.98
N GLY A 208 -71.56 -11.04 -15.31
CA GLY A 208 -70.35 -11.26 -16.10
C GLY A 208 -70.43 -12.46 -17.03
N ASN A 209 -69.35 -12.67 -17.75
CA ASN A 209 -69.14 -13.88 -18.54
C ASN A 209 -67.78 -14.52 -18.24
N ARG A 210 -67.74 -15.84 -18.39
CA ARG A 210 -66.54 -16.67 -18.31
C ARG A 210 -66.29 -17.25 -19.68
N GLN A 211 -65.13 -16.93 -20.24
CA GLN A 211 -64.66 -17.42 -21.53
C GLN A 211 -63.56 -18.45 -21.28
N GLU A 212 -63.77 -19.69 -21.70
CA GLU A 212 -62.77 -20.76 -21.62
C GLU A 212 -62.31 -21.11 -23.04
N LEU A 213 -61.00 -21.09 -23.27
CA LEU A 213 -60.41 -21.47 -24.55
C LEU A 213 -59.76 -22.84 -24.41
N ASP A 214 -60.33 -23.87 -25.04
CA ASP A 214 -59.68 -25.18 -25.14
C ASP A 214 -58.61 -25.12 -26.24
N ARG A 215 -57.33 -25.11 -25.85
CA ARG A 215 -56.21 -24.97 -26.80
C ARG A 215 -56.01 -26.18 -27.71
N LYS A 216 -56.57 -27.35 -27.37
CA LYS A 216 -56.45 -28.57 -28.18
C LYS A 216 -57.46 -28.60 -29.32
N THR A 217 -58.68 -28.15 -29.04
CA THR A 217 -59.77 -28.12 -30.04
C THR A 217 -59.96 -26.74 -30.67
N ASN A 218 -59.28 -25.72 -30.14
CA ASN A 218 -59.42 -24.30 -30.49
C ASN A 218 -60.86 -23.79 -30.38
N ARG A 219 -61.65 -24.37 -29.46
CA ARG A 219 -63.04 -23.99 -29.22
C ARG A 219 -63.11 -23.01 -28.04
N LEU A 220 -63.82 -21.91 -28.26
CA LEU A 220 -64.16 -20.93 -27.22
C LEU A 220 -65.54 -21.29 -26.63
N SER A 221 -65.59 -21.52 -25.33
CA SER A 221 -66.85 -21.67 -24.59
C SER A 221 -67.11 -20.41 -23.77
N GLN A 222 -68.35 -19.91 -23.82
CA GLN A 222 -68.78 -18.73 -23.06
C GLN A 222 -69.93 -19.08 -22.13
N LEU A 223 -69.82 -18.71 -20.86
CA LEU A 223 -70.85 -18.87 -19.84
C LEU A 223 -71.19 -17.50 -19.26
N PHE A 224 -72.46 -17.08 -19.34
CA PHE A 224 -72.96 -15.88 -18.66
C PHE A 224 -73.45 -16.24 -17.26
N PHE A 225 -73.16 -15.38 -16.29
CA PHE A 225 -73.52 -15.62 -14.89
C PHE A 225 -73.95 -14.32 -14.19
N GLU A 226 -74.89 -14.44 -13.25
CA GLU A 226 -75.23 -13.34 -12.33
C GLU A 226 -74.20 -13.20 -11.21
N ARG A 227 -73.68 -14.33 -10.71
CA ARG A 227 -72.64 -14.38 -9.66
C ARG A 227 -71.67 -15.53 -9.93
N TYR A 228 -70.38 -15.27 -9.86
CA TYR A 228 -69.33 -16.27 -10.02
C TYR A 228 -68.20 -16.03 -9.02
N ALA A 229 -67.79 -17.07 -8.31
CA ALA A 229 -66.69 -17.00 -7.35
C ALA A 229 -65.39 -17.50 -7.98
N VAL A 230 -64.31 -16.73 -7.83
CA VAL A 230 -62.95 -17.07 -8.27
C VAL A 230 -62.05 -17.14 -7.05
N ASP A 231 -61.54 -18.33 -6.75
CA ASP A 231 -60.65 -18.53 -5.60
C ASP A 231 -59.20 -18.16 -5.93
N LEU A 232 -58.63 -17.26 -5.11
CA LEU A 232 -57.21 -16.93 -5.11
C LEU A 232 -56.46 -17.89 -4.17
N LYS A 233 -56.54 -19.20 -4.45
CA LYS A 233 -55.74 -20.21 -3.74
C LYS A 233 -54.24 -19.91 -3.78
N VAL A 234 -53.78 -19.14 -4.79
CA VAL A 234 -52.37 -18.72 -4.97
C VAL A 234 -51.85 -17.84 -3.82
N LEU A 235 -52.69 -17.03 -3.19
CA LEU A 235 -52.30 -16.22 -2.03
C LEU A 235 -52.13 -17.06 -0.76
N SER A 236 -52.87 -18.16 -0.63
CA SER A 236 -52.72 -19.10 0.50
C SER A 236 -51.48 -19.98 0.36
N SER A 237 -51.01 -20.29 -0.86
CA SER A 237 -49.81 -21.11 -1.06
C SER A 237 -48.48 -20.44 -0.66
N ALA A 238 -48.51 -19.17 -0.24
CA ALA A 238 -47.38 -18.56 0.48
C ALA A 238 -47.26 -19.06 1.94
N SER A 239 -48.24 -19.84 2.44
CA SER A 239 -48.14 -20.62 3.68
C SER A 239 -47.66 -22.06 3.40
N GLY A 240 -46.76 -22.25 2.45
CA GLY A 240 -45.85 -23.39 2.54
C GLY A 240 -45.08 -23.23 3.85
N GLU A 241 -44.96 -24.28 4.67
CA GLU A 241 -44.18 -24.26 5.90
C GLU A 241 -42.76 -23.74 5.61
N ARG A 242 -42.55 -22.43 5.80
CA ARG A 242 -41.23 -21.85 5.69
C ARG A 242 -40.47 -22.31 6.91
N TYR A 243 -39.46 -23.14 6.68
CA TYR A 243 -38.47 -23.43 7.69
C TYR A 243 -37.68 -22.15 7.95
N PRO A 244 -37.67 -21.62 9.19
CA PRO A 244 -36.86 -20.45 9.53
C PRO A 244 -35.40 -20.71 9.20
N ASP A 245 -34.66 -19.67 8.82
CA ASP A 245 -33.21 -19.78 8.63
C ASP A 245 -32.50 -19.90 9.98
N ALA A 246 -31.27 -20.43 10.02
CA ALA A 246 -30.49 -20.57 11.26
C ALA A 246 -30.32 -19.24 12.03
N ARG A 247 -30.26 -18.11 11.32
CA ARG A 247 -30.16 -16.76 11.91
C ARG A 247 -31.44 -16.26 12.56
N GLU A 248 -32.59 -16.76 12.11
CA GLU A 248 -33.92 -16.44 12.64
C GLU A 248 -34.23 -17.25 13.91
N ARG A 249 -33.40 -18.24 14.24
CA ARG A 249 -33.60 -19.06 15.45
C ARG A 249 -33.00 -18.44 16.69
N SER A 250 -33.69 -18.71 17.80
CA SER A 250 -33.19 -18.36 19.12
C SER A 250 -31.93 -19.17 19.45
N THR A 251 -31.08 -18.63 20.31
CA THR A 251 -29.85 -19.33 20.73
C THR A 251 -30.15 -20.62 21.48
N ASP A 252 -31.28 -20.69 22.18
CA ASP A 252 -31.74 -21.91 22.88
C ASP A 252 -32.06 -23.03 21.90
N GLU A 253 -32.78 -22.70 20.83
CA GLU A 253 -33.14 -23.65 19.75
C GLU A 253 -31.91 -24.15 18.97
N LEU A 254 -30.84 -23.34 18.91
CA LEU A 254 -29.55 -23.74 18.33
C LEU A 254 -28.74 -24.69 19.24
N LEU A 255 -28.89 -24.58 20.56
CA LEU A 255 -28.24 -25.45 21.55
C LEU A 255 -28.98 -26.79 21.70
N HIS A 256 -30.30 -26.75 21.59
CA HIS A 256 -31.20 -27.89 21.76
C HIS A 256 -32.14 -28.02 20.54
N PRO A 257 -31.62 -28.42 19.37
CA PRO A 257 -32.44 -28.60 18.18
C PRO A 257 -33.46 -29.73 18.39
N SER A 258 -34.69 -29.55 17.91
CA SER A 258 -35.73 -30.57 18.01
C SER A 258 -35.37 -31.84 17.22
N PRO A 259 -35.92 -33.01 17.57
CA PRO A 259 -35.62 -34.28 16.90
C PRO A 259 -35.90 -34.26 15.39
N GLU A 260 -36.90 -33.49 14.96
CA GLU A 260 -37.26 -33.29 13.56
C GLU A 260 -36.18 -32.51 12.81
N LEU A 261 -35.66 -31.41 13.38
CA LEU A 261 -34.55 -30.65 12.80
C LEU A 261 -33.24 -31.44 12.79
N ALA A 262 -33.04 -32.33 13.76
CA ALA A 262 -31.84 -33.16 13.86
C ALA A 262 -31.75 -34.24 12.78
N SER A 263 -32.85 -34.54 12.09
CA SER A 263 -32.89 -35.52 11.01
C SER A 263 -32.22 -35.02 9.71
N ASP A 264 -32.20 -33.71 9.45
CA ASP A 264 -31.55 -33.11 8.28
C ASP A 264 -30.08 -32.74 8.58
N THR A 265 -29.17 -33.47 7.94
CA THR A 265 -27.73 -33.31 8.12
C THR A 265 -27.21 -31.95 7.63
N LYS A 266 -27.85 -31.33 6.63
CA LYS A 266 -27.45 -30.01 6.12
C LYS A 266 -27.90 -28.92 7.09
N MET A 267 -29.16 -28.95 7.51
CA MET A 267 -29.72 -28.01 8.47
C MET A 267 -28.91 -28.02 9.78
N MET A 268 -28.57 -29.19 10.29
CA MET A 268 -27.74 -29.33 11.49
C MET A 268 -26.37 -28.64 11.37
N ARG A 269 -25.73 -28.67 10.19
CA ARG A 269 -24.44 -27.96 9.99
C ARG A 269 -24.62 -26.45 9.98
N ASP A 270 -25.69 -25.96 9.37
CA ASP A 270 -26.00 -24.53 9.35
C ASP A 270 -26.30 -24.00 10.76
N LEU A 271 -27.03 -24.78 11.58
CA LEU A 271 -27.27 -24.48 13.00
C LEU A 271 -25.98 -24.43 13.82
N LEU A 272 -25.13 -25.46 13.70
CA LEU A 272 -23.84 -25.50 14.40
C LEU A 272 -22.92 -24.34 13.99
N ALA A 273 -22.82 -24.04 12.70
CA ALA A 273 -21.99 -22.95 12.20
C ALA A 273 -22.47 -21.59 12.72
N GLU A 274 -23.78 -21.35 12.75
CA GLU A 274 -24.37 -20.12 13.29
C GLU A 274 -24.13 -20.00 14.81
N LEU A 275 -24.36 -21.07 15.58
CA LEU A 275 -24.11 -21.09 17.02
C LEU A 275 -22.65 -20.72 17.33
N HIS A 276 -21.71 -21.37 16.68
CA HIS A 276 -20.30 -21.10 16.91
C HIS A 276 -19.87 -19.73 16.36
N HIS A 277 -20.54 -19.18 15.35
CA HIS A 277 -20.33 -17.81 14.90
C HIS A 277 -20.78 -16.79 15.96
N ARG A 278 -21.95 -16.98 16.57
CA ARG A 278 -22.46 -16.12 17.67
C ARG A 278 -21.54 -16.14 18.89
N LEU A 279 -20.92 -17.28 19.18
CA LEU A 279 -20.00 -17.45 20.30
C LEU A 279 -18.59 -16.92 20.04
N SER A 280 -18.08 -17.05 18.81
CA SER A 280 -16.69 -16.67 18.45
C SER A 280 -16.56 -15.21 18.02
N SER A 281 -17.56 -14.63 17.34
CA SER A 281 -17.48 -13.27 16.81
C SER A 281 -17.29 -12.17 17.86
N PRO A 282 -17.85 -12.22 19.10
CA PRO A 282 -17.61 -11.18 20.09
C PRO A 282 -16.14 -11.09 20.52
N LEU A 283 -15.41 -12.21 20.48
CA LEU A 283 -13.98 -12.27 20.81
C LEU A 283 -13.11 -11.42 19.86
N LEU A 284 -13.64 -11.07 18.68
CA LEU A 284 -12.95 -10.22 17.71
C LEU A 284 -12.70 -8.81 18.23
N ALA A 285 -13.59 -8.27 19.09
CA ALA A 285 -13.38 -6.96 19.70
C ALA A 285 -12.07 -6.93 20.52
N LEU A 286 -11.79 -8.00 21.28
CA LEU A 286 -10.53 -8.16 22.01
C LEU A 286 -9.35 -8.41 21.08
N ALA A 287 -9.50 -9.32 20.11
CA ALA A 287 -8.46 -9.68 19.17
C ALA A 287 -7.98 -8.47 18.34
N TYR A 288 -8.91 -7.72 17.76
CA TYR A 288 -8.57 -6.55 16.96
C TYR A 288 -7.95 -5.43 17.79
N THR A 289 -8.43 -5.22 19.02
CA THR A 289 -7.82 -4.26 19.93
C THR A 289 -6.38 -4.64 20.27
N MET A 290 -6.12 -5.93 20.55
CA MET A 290 -4.77 -6.42 20.79
C MET A 290 -3.86 -6.22 19.58
N VAL A 291 -4.33 -6.51 18.37
CA VAL A 291 -3.58 -6.27 17.12
C VAL A 291 -3.25 -4.78 16.98
N ALA A 292 -4.24 -3.90 17.15
CA ALA A 292 -4.04 -2.45 17.06
C ALA A 292 -3.02 -1.94 18.09
N LEU A 293 -3.14 -2.37 19.34
CA LEU A 293 -2.20 -2.03 20.41
C LEU A 293 -0.82 -2.61 20.17
N ALA A 294 -0.71 -3.86 19.69
CA ALA A 294 0.57 -4.48 19.36
C ALA A 294 1.28 -3.70 18.23
N CYS A 295 0.56 -3.27 17.20
CA CYS A 295 1.12 -2.47 16.11
C CYS A 295 1.55 -1.07 16.57
N LEU A 296 0.75 -0.40 17.40
CA LEU A 296 1.00 0.98 17.81
C LEU A 296 2.01 1.09 18.96
N LEU A 297 1.91 0.21 19.94
CA LEU A 297 2.73 0.28 21.15
C LEU A 297 4.09 -0.42 21.00
N SER A 298 4.29 -1.29 20.00
CA SER A 298 5.57 -1.97 19.79
C SER A 298 6.60 -1.11 19.05
N GLY A 299 7.83 -1.05 19.58
CA GLY A 299 8.99 -0.47 18.92
C GLY A 299 9.24 1.02 19.24
N GLU A 300 10.44 1.47 18.90
CA GLU A 300 10.92 2.85 19.11
C GLU A 300 10.06 3.86 18.36
N PHE A 301 9.89 5.07 18.93
CA PHE A 301 9.04 6.12 18.37
C PHE A 301 9.68 6.69 17.10
N ASN A 302 8.98 6.61 15.97
CA ASN A 302 9.41 7.23 14.71
C ASN A 302 8.23 7.94 14.05
N ARG A 303 8.27 9.28 14.04
CA ARG A 303 7.21 10.17 13.55
C ARG A 303 6.80 9.91 12.09
N ARG A 304 7.70 9.40 11.24
CA ARG A 304 7.40 9.03 9.83
C ARG A 304 6.97 7.57 9.65
N GLY A 305 7.18 6.70 10.65
CA GLY A 305 6.80 5.28 10.61
C GLY A 305 5.42 4.97 11.20
N GLN A 306 4.75 5.97 11.78
CA GLN A 306 3.50 5.78 12.50
C GLN A 306 2.32 5.48 11.56
N SER A 307 2.25 6.13 10.39
CA SER A 307 1.26 5.81 9.35
C SER A 307 1.38 4.36 8.89
N VAL A 308 2.60 3.85 8.70
CA VAL A 308 2.85 2.44 8.33
C VAL A 308 2.32 1.48 9.40
N ARG A 309 2.47 1.81 10.69
CA ARG A 309 1.93 0.98 11.79
C ARG A 309 0.41 0.97 11.81
N VAL A 310 -0.22 2.13 11.59
CA VAL A 310 -1.69 2.24 11.47
C VAL A 310 -2.18 1.43 10.27
N THR A 311 -1.58 1.61 9.09
CA THR A 311 -1.94 0.85 7.88
C THR A 311 -1.76 -0.65 8.07
N THR A 312 -0.65 -1.07 8.71
CA THR A 312 -0.42 -2.50 9.01
C THR A 312 -1.50 -3.05 9.93
N ALA A 313 -1.88 -2.32 10.98
CA ALA A 313 -2.95 -2.75 11.89
C ALA A 313 -4.28 -2.91 11.16
N VAL A 314 -4.67 -1.94 10.32
CA VAL A 314 -5.90 -2.00 9.51
C VAL A 314 -5.88 -3.21 8.58
N LEU A 315 -4.79 -3.46 7.85
CA LEU A 315 -4.67 -4.60 6.95
C LEU A 315 -4.76 -5.94 7.67
N VAL A 316 -4.14 -6.07 8.85
CA VAL A 316 -4.23 -7.30 9.65
C VAL A 316 -5.65 -7.52 10.16
N VAL A 317 -6.32 -6.47 10.66
CA VAL A 317 -7.72 -6.57 11.10
C VAL A 317 -8.65 -6.94 9.94
N MET A 318 -8.47 -6.33 8.76
CA MET A 318 -9.22 -6.69 7.55
C MET A 318 -8.97 -8.13 7.11
N ALA A 319 -7.73 -8.61 7.20
CA ALA A 319 -7.38 -9.99 6.88
C ALA A 319 -8.05 -10.99 7.86
N ILE A 320 -8.02 -10.69 9.17
CA ILE A 320 -8.70 -11.52 10.18
C ILE A 320 -10.22 -11.51 9.93
N GLN A 321 -10.83 -10.35 9.69
CA GLN A 321 -12.27 -10.24 9.38
C GLN A 321 -12.64 -11.07 8.14
N SER A 322 -11.85 -10.97 7.07
CA SER A 322 -12.08 -11.73 5.84
C SER A 322 -11.97 -13.24 6.07
N ALA A 323 -10.98 -13.67 6.87
CA ALA A 323 -10.80 -15.07 7.24
C ALA A 323 -11.98 -15.59 8.09
N VAL A 324 -12.49 -14.81 9.04
CA VAL A 324 -13.66 -15.19 9.85
C VAL A 324 -14.91 -15.36 8.99
N LEU A 325 -15.19 -14.42 8.09
CA LEU A 325 -16.34 -14.51 7.18
C LEU A 325 -16.23 -15.71 6.23
N GLY A 326 -15.03 -16.01 5.74
CA GLY A 326 -14.77 -17.22 4.95
C GLY A 326 -14.95 -18.50 5.78
N LEU A 327 -14.46 -18.51 7.02
CA LEU A 327 -14.55 -19.64 7.93
C LEU A 327 -15.99 -19.95 8.33
N SER A 328 -16.82 -18.95 8.62
CA SER A 328 -18.23 -19.19 8.94
C SER A 328 -18.99 -19.79 7.76
N SER A 329 -18.72 -19.33 6.53
CA SER A 329 -19.30 -19.91 5.31
C SER A 329 -18.81 -21.34 5.02
N LEU A 330 -17.53 -21.63 5.30
CA LEU A 330 -16.96 -22.97 5.13
C LEU A 330 -17.39 -23.93 6.24
N ALA A 331 -17.57 -23.46 7.47
CA ALA A 331 -18.01 -24.27 8.61
C ALA A 331 -19.43 -24.83 8.39
N ALA A 332 -20.30 -24.07 7.71
CA ALA A 332 -21.62 -24.55 7.27
C ALA A 332 -21.54 -25.76 6.32
N LYS A 333 -20.44 -25.90 5.57
CA LYS A 333 -20.21 -27.05 4.68
C LYS A 333 -19.43 -28.18 5.37
N VAL A 334 -18.43 -27.82 6.17
CA VAL A 334 -17.44 -28.73 6.79
C VAL A 334 -17.31 -28.42 8.29
N THR A 335 -17.99 -29.20 9.11
CA THR A 335 -18.06 -29.01 10.57
C THR A 335 -16.70 -29.13 11.28
N VAL A 336 -15.72 -29.82 10.68
CA VAL A 336 -14.35 -29.94 11.21
C VAL A 336 -13.63 -28.59 11.34
N LEU A 337 -14.07 -27.55 10.61
CA LEU A 337 -13.47 -26.21 10.66
C LEU A 337 -13.94 -25.35 11.84
N VAL A 338 -14.94 -25.80 12.60
CA VAL A 338 -15.49 -25.05 13.74
C VAL A 338 -14.43 -24.62 14.78
N PRO A 339 -13.48 -25.47 15.21
CA PRO A 339 -12.45 -25.05 16.17
C PRO A 339 -11.59 -23.89 15.67
N LEU A 340 -11.38 -23.79 14.36
CA LEU A 340 -10.56 -22.73 13.75
C LEU A 340 -11.19 -21.34 13.92
N MET A 341 -12.52 -21.27 14.09
CA MET A 341 -13.25 -20.02 14.40
C MET A 341 -12.83 -19.42 15.75
N TYR A 342 -12.42 -20.26 16.71
CA TYR A 342 -11.93 -19.83 18.03
C TYR A 342 -10.41 -19.64 18.04
N VAL A 343 -9.68 -20.48 17.31
CA VAL A 343 -8.21 -20.38 17.22
C VAL A 343 -7.79 -19.04 16.64
N LEU A 344 -8.50 -18.50 15.64
CA LEU A 344 -8.10 -17.27 14.98
C LEU A 344 -8.15 -16.03 15.91
N PRO A 345 -9.26 -15.73 16.63
CA PRO A 345 -9.29 -14.68 17.65
C PRO A 345 -8.32 -14.92 18.82
N VAL A 346 -8.23 -16.17 19.30
CA VAL A 346 -7.36 -16.53 20.43
C VAL A 346 -5.88 -16.44 20.07
N ALA A 347 -5.48 -16.84 18.86
CA ALA A 347 -4.13 -16.70 18.37
C ALA A 347 -3.73 -15.22 18.23
N ALA A 348 -4.64 -14.35 17.81
CA ALA A 348 -4.41 -12.91 17.78
C ALA A 348 -4.20 -12.32 19.20
N LEU A 349 -4.91 -12.84 20.21
CA LEU A 349 -4.69 -12.50 21.62
C LEU A 349 -3.36 -13.07 22.16
N ALA A 350 -3.00 -14.27 21.75
CA ALA A 350 -1.82 -15.01 22.19
C ALA A 350 -0.54 -14.66 21.42
N ALA A 351 -0.62 -13.83 20.38
CA ALA A 351 0.50 -13.32 19.59
C ALA A 351 1.38 -12.36 20.41
N ARG A 352 1.97 -12.89 21.49
CA ARG A 352 3.07 -12.29 22.22
C ARG A 352 4.27 -12.36 21.30
N ARG A 353 4.75 -11.22 20.78
CA ARG A 353 6.07 -11.22 20.12
C ARG A 353 7.09 -11.77 21.13
N PRO A 354 7.78 -12.90 20.82
CA PRO A 354 8.88 -13.34 21.65
C PRO A 354 10.02 -12.35 21.45
N GLY A 355 10.38 -11.65 22.52
CA GLY A 355 11.54 -10.77 22.56
C GLY A 355 11.20 -9.30 22.79
N TYR A 356 10.78 -8.97 24.01
CA TYR A 356 11.12 -7.71 24.67
C TYR A 356 10.67 -7.78 26.14
N CYS A 357 11.31 -8.65 26.93
CA CYS A 357 11.17 -8.66 28.38
C CYS A 357 12.42 -9.30 29.00
N ARG A 358 13.52 -8.55 29.04
CA ARG A 358 14.59 -8.60 30.05
C ARG A 358 15.68 -7.61 29.66
N ALA A 359 15.52 -6.35 30.07
CA ALA A 359 16.61 -5.40 30.16
C ALA A 359 16.26 -4.29 31.15
N THR A 360 15.88 -4.65 32.38
CA THR A 360 15.91 -3.76 33.55
C THR A 360 15.73 -4.60 34.81
N CYS A 361 16.82 -5.12 35.34
CA CYS A 361 17.06 -5.39 36.76
C CYS A 361 18.54 -5.76 36.87
N GLY A 362 19.30 -4.94 37.59
CA GLY A 362 20.73 -5.12 37.79
C GLY A 362 21.08 -6.34 38.62
N GLY A 363 22.36 -6.70 38.56
CA GLY A 363 23.00 -7.60 39.52
C GLY A 363 23.44 -8.94 38.94
N ALA A 364 24.72 -9.24 39.17
CA ALA A 364 25.40 -10.53 39.03
C ALA A 364 25.91 -10.93 37.62
N CYS A 365 27.20 -10.65 37.47
CA CYS A 365 28.16 -11.23 36.54
C CYS A 365 28.13 -12.78 36.49
N ARG A 366 28.52 -13.33 35.31
CA ARG A 366 29.07 -14.68 34.98
C ARG A 366 28.20 -15.52 34.00
N PRO A 367 28.77 -16.51 33.27
CA PRO A 367 29.86 -16.43 32.31
C PRO A 367 29.40 -17.08 30.97
N ALA A 368 28.27 -16.66 30.40
CA ALA A 368 27.76 -17.24 29.14
C ALA A 368 28.28 -16.52 27.87
N ALA A 369 28.79 -15.30 28.00
CA ALA A 369 29.24 -14.47 26.88
C ALA A 369 30.56 -14.95 26.24
N LYS A 370 31.40 -15.68 26.98
CA LYS A 370 32.71 -16.13 26.48
C LYS A 370 32.61 -17.36 25.56
N ARG A 371 31.60 -18.23 25.74
CA ARG A 371 31.35 -19.39 24.86
C ARG A 371 30.72 -18.98 23.52
N ARG A 372 29.77 -18.04 23.51
CA ARG A 372 29.19 -17.51 22.25
C ARG A 372 30.18 -16.72 21.40
N ARG A 373 31.11 -15.97 22.02
CA ARG A 373 32.17 -15.24 21.30
C ARG A 373 33.18 -16.17 20.60
N ALA A 374 33.37 -17.40 21.10
CA ALA A 374 34.25 -18.38 20.46
C ALA A 374 33.59 -19.08 19.25
N GLU A 375 32.26 -19.27 19.26
CA GLU A 375 31.50 -19.81 18.11
C GLU A 375 31.27 -18.78 16.99
N GLU A 376 31.11 -17.49 17.32
CA GLU A 376 30.94 -16.42 16.31
C GLU A 376 32.26 -16.03 15.61
N ALA A 377 33.43 -16.39 16.16
CA ALA A 377 34.74 -16.01 15.63
C ALA A 377 35.12 -16.70 14.30
N GLY A 378 34.37 -17.72 13.87
CA GLY A 378 34.60 -18.44 12.60
C GLY A 378 33.59 -18.15 11.48
N ARG A 379 32.61 -17.28 11.70
CA ARG A 379 31.54 -17.02 10.72
C ARG A 379 31.74 -15.67 10.04
N LEU A 380 31.97 -15.68 8.73
CA LEU A 380 32.04 -14.48 7.89
C LEU A 380 30.77 -13.63 8.07
N LEU A 381 30.96 -12.33 8.31
CA LEU A 381 29.89 -11.36 8.46
C LEU A 381 29.22 -11.14 7.10
N ARG A 382 27.91 -11.41 6.99
CA ARG A 382 27.18 -11.27 5.72
C ARG A 382 26.49 -9.92 5.59
N ILE A 383 26.85 -9.15 4.57
CA ILE A 383 26.31 -7.80 4.32
C ILE A 383 25.48 -7.82 3.03
N LEU A 384 24.25 -7.32 3.09
CA LEU A 384 23.43 -7.02 1.90
C LEU A 384 23.40 -5.52 1.64
N PHE A 385 23.87 -5.09 0.47
CA PHE A 385 23.87 -3.70 0.04
C PHE A 385 22.93 -3.52 -1.16
N ILE A 386 21.85 -2.75 -1.02
CA ILE A 386 20.85 -2.51 -2.08
C ILE A 386 20.97 -1.06 -2.54
N THR A 387 21.23 -0.83 -3.83
CA THR A 387 21.47 0.51 -4.41
C THR A 387 20.65 0.80 -5.68
N SER A 388 20.84 1.97 -6.27
CA SER A 388 20.04 2.52 -7.36
C SER A 388 20.15 1.75 -8.68
N ASN A 389 19.17 1.98 -9.54
CA ASN A 389 19.19 1.52 -10.93
C ASN A 389 19.82 2.55 -11.87
N ARG A 390 20.00 3.79 -11.40
CA ARG A 390 20.63 4.88 -12.16
C ARG A 390 22.14 4.83 -11.95
N LEU A 391 22.88 5.09 -13.03
CA LEU A 391 24.34 5.03 -13.02
C LEU A 391 24.96 6.04 -12.02
N GLY A 392 24.52 7.30 -12.06
CA GLY A 392 25.01 8.37 -11.17
C GLY A 392 24.84 8.03 -9.69
N ASP A 393 23.62 7.74 -9.25
CA ASP A 393 23.36 7.30 -7.87
C ASP A 393 24.19 6.07 -7.46
N GLY A 394 24.42 5.15 -8.39
CA GLY A 394 25.27 3.97 -8.19
C GLY A 394 26.69 4.38 -7.83
N VAL A 395 27.30 5.26 -8.61
CA VAL A 395 28.63 5.82 -8.35
C VAL A 395 28.65 6.57 -7.02
N LEU A 396 27.69 7.45 -6.76
CA LEU A 396 27.63 8.23 -5.52
C LEU A 396 27.49 7.35 -4.27
N SER A 397 26.93 6.14 -4.41
CA SER A 397 26.82 5.18 -3.31
C SER A 397 28.11 4.41 -2.98
N THR A 398 29.11 4.44 -3.86
CA THR A 398 30.36 3.67 -3.70
C THR A 398 31.20 4.13 -2.52
N GLY A 399 31.13 5.40 -2.11
CA GLY A 399 31.85 5.89 -0.94
C GLY A 399 31.39 5.22 0.35
N LEU A 400 30.08 5.02 0.51
CA LEU A 400 29.52 4.28 1.64
C LEU A 400 29.96 2.82 1.62
N LEU A 401 30.05 2.22 0.44
CA LEU A 401 30.50 0.85 0.25
C LEU A 401 32.01 0.70 0.56
N ALA A 402 32.84 1.67 0.18
CA ALA A 402 34.24 1.74 0.53
C ALA A 402 34.45 1.84 2.05
N HIS A 403 33.61 2.63 2.72
CA HIS A 403 33.61 2.70 4.18
C HIS A 403 33.23 1.36 4.83
N LEU A 404 32.19 0.68 4.32
CA LEU A 404 31.76 -0.63 4.83
C LEU A 404 32.83 -1.72 4.67
N THR A 405 33.48 -1.77 3.50
CA THR A 405 34.55 -2.73 3.21
C THR A 405 35.81 -2.46 4.03
N ALA A 406 36.12 -1.20 4.33
CA ALA A 406 37.20 -0.84 5.25
C ALA A 406 36.91 -1.23 6.71
N LEU A 407 35.67 -1.07 7.17
CA LEU A 407 35.26 -1.47 8.52
C LEU A 407 35.18 -2.98 8.71
N HIS A 408 34.86 -3.72 7.64
CA HIS A 408 34.70 -5.16 7.67
C HIS A 408 35.44 -5.82 6.48
N PRO A 409 36.78 -5.92 6.53
CA PRO A 409 37.57 -6.47 5.42
C PRO A 409 37.24 -7.92 5.09
N ASP A 410 36.91 -8.73 6.11
CA ASP A 410 36.57 -10.15 5.97
C ASP A 410 35.05 -10.40 5.78
N ALA A 411 34.26 -9.37 5.48
CA ALA A 411 32.83 -9.54 5.27
C ALA A 411 32.52 -10.13 3.89
N ALA A 412 31.53 -11.02 3.84
CA ALA A 412 30.94 -11.51 2.61
C ALA A 412 29.82 -10.55 2.15
N LEU A 413 30.08 -9.81 1.08
CA LEU A 413 29.24 -8.72 0.60
C LEU A 413 28.39 -9.18 -0.59
N THR A 414 27.07 -9.01 -0.47
CA THR A 414 26.12 -9.17 -1.57
C THR A 414 25.58 -7.81 -1.98
N ILE A 415 25.72 -7.45 -3.25
CA ILE A 415 25.26 -6.17 -3.80
C ILE A 415 24.10 -6.40 -4.75
N ALA A 416 23.01 -5.68 -4.57
CA ALA A 416 21.86 -5.67 -5.47
C ALA A 416 21.67 -4.28 -6.08
N CYS A 417 21.71 -4.19 -7.41
CA CYS A 417 21.65 -2.91 -8.13
C CYS A 417 21.03 -3.09 -9.52
N GLY A 418 20.71 -1.99 -10.20
CA GLY A 418 20.30 -2.08 -11.61
C GLY A 418 21.41 -2.65 -12.51
N PRO A 419 21.05 -3.15 -13.71
CA PRO A 419 22.03 -3.74 -14.64
C PRO A 419 23.06 -2.73 -15.14
N LEU A 420 22.66 -1.45 -15.31
CA LEU A 420 23.55 -0.40 -15.79
C LEU A 420 24.73 -0.13 -14.83
N PRO A 421 24.54 0.14 -13.52
CA PRO A 421 25.67 0.32 -12.60
C PRO A 421 26.36 -0.98 -12.16
N ALA A 422 25.84 -2.17 -12.50
CA ALA A 422 26.38 -3.45 -12.01
C ALA A 422 27.90 -3.64 -12.27
N PRO A 423 28.45 -3.30 -13.45
CA PRO A 423 29.89 -3.42 -13.71
C PRO A 423 30.76 -2.62 -12.73
N LEU A 424 30.27 -1.51 -12.17
CA LEU A 424 31.00 -0.68 -11.20
C LEU A 424 31.29 -1.41 -9.87
N PHE A 425 30.51 -2.45 -9.56
CA PHE A 425 30.58 -3.16 -8.29
C PHE A 425 31.33 -4.50 -8.38
N ARG A 426 31.71 -4.96 -9.58
CA ARG A 426 32.23 -6.33 -9.80
C ARG A 426 33.56 -6.62 -9.10
N SER A 427 34.30 -5.57 -8.76
CA SER A 427 35.65 -5.64 -8.18
C SER A 427 35.73 -5.02 -6.78
N VAL A 428 34.57 -4.88 -6.12
CA VAL A 428 34.49 -4.44 -4.73
C VAL A 428 35.13 -5.50 -3.82
N PRO A 429 36.02 -5.12 -2.88
CA PRO A 429 36.60 -6.05 -1.91
C PRO A 429 35.52 -6.79 -1.10
N GLY A 430 35.67 -8.10 -0.95
CA GLY A 430 34.72 -8.94 -0.20
C GLY A 430 33.41 -9.26 -0.94
N LEU A 431 33.28 -8.91 -2.22
CA LEU A 431 32.10 -9.25 -3.02
C LEU A 431 31.94 -10.78 -3.17
N GLU A 432 30.91 -11.33 -2.53
CA GLU A 432 30.49 -12.73 -2.69
C GLU A 432 29.50 -12.88 -3.85
N ARG A 433 28.58 -11.92 -4.00
CA ARG A 433 27.51 -12.00 -4.99
C ARG A 433 27.07 -10.63 -5.47
N LEU A 434 26.99 -10.47 -6.79
CA LEU A 434 26.35 -9.32 -7.44
C LEU A 434 25.01 -9.77 -8.05
N ILE A 435 23.93 -9.05 -7.73
CA ILE A 435 22.57 -9.35 -8.17
C ILE A 435 22.05 -8.19 -9.04
N PRO A 436 22.17 -8.29 -10.38
CA PRO A 436 21.57 -7.33 -11.29
C PRO A 436 20.03 -7.39 -11.25
N MET A 437 19.38 -6.23 -11.18
CA MET A 437 17.93 -6.08 -11.05
C MET A 437 17.33 -5.40 -12.28
N PRO A 438 17.15 -6.10 -13.42
CA PRO A 438 16.47 -5.55 -14.58
C PRO A 438 15.01 -5.24 -14.23
N LYS A 439 14.51 -4.06 -14.64
CA LYS A 439 13.13 -3.65 -14.37
C LYS A 439 12.17 -4.60 -15.08
N ARG A 440 11.37 -5.34 -14.32
CA ARG A 440 10.31 -6.24 -14.81
C ARG A 440 8.91 -5.66 -14.58
N ALA A 441 7.96 -6.05 -15.44
CA ALA A 441 6.53 -5.73 -15.28
C ALA A 441 6.01 -6.18 -13.90
N TRP A 442 5.00 -5.48 -13.37
CA TRP A 442 4.39 -5.77 -12.07
C TRP A 442 5.38 -5.82 -10.90
N ALA A 443 6.51 -5.11 -11.00
CA ALA A 443 7.54 -5.06 -9.98
C ALA A 443 8.17 -6.44 -9.62
N ARG A 444 8.05 -7.46 -10.48
CA ARG A 444 8.56 -8.84 -10.25
C ARG A 444 10.04 -8.93 -9.89
N HIS A 445 10.84 -7.96 -10.33
CA HIS A 445 12.26 -7.85 -9.98
C HIS A 445 12.52 -7.76 -8.46
N TRP A 446 11.57 -7.24 -7.68
CA TRP A 446 11.66 -7.26 -6.21
C TRP A 446 11.35 -8.64 -5.61
N VAL A 447 10.47 -9.42 -6.26
CA VAL A 447 10.19 -10.82 -5.86
C VAL A 447 11.40 -11.70 -6.17
N ASP A 448 12.07 -11.46 -7.30
CA ASP A 448 13.30 -12.16 -7.67
C ASP A 448 14.42 -11.85 -6.66
N LEU A 449 14.59 -10.58 -6.29
CA LEU A 449 15.53 -10.19 -5.23
C LEU A 449 15.17 -10.83 -3.88
N TRP A 450 13.88 -10.84 -3.51
CA TRP A 450 13.42 -11.52 -2.30
C TRP A 450 13.82 -12.98 -2.29
N ARG A 451 13.53 -13.73 -3.36
CA ARG A 451 13.90 -15.15 -3.50
C ARG A 451 15.41 -15.36 -3.39
N ALA A 452 16.21 -14.46 -3.97
CA ALA A 452 17.67 -14.54 -3.91
C ALA A 452 18.23 -14.28 -2.50
N CYS A 453 17.51 -13.51 -1.66
CA CYS A 453 18.01 -13.06 -0.35
C CYS A 453 17.35 -13.73 0.87
N VAL A 454 16.15 -14.31 0.74
CA VAL A 454 15.36 -14.85 1.86
C VAL A 454 15.99 -16.07 2.53
N GLY A 455 16.75 -16.87 1.77
CA GLY A 455 17.46 -18.05 2.30
C GLY A 455 18.69 -17.73 3.14
N THR A 456 19.14 -16.48 3.16
CA THR A 456 20.37 -16.05 3.85
C THR A 456 20.03 -15.33 5.15
N ARG A 457 20.74 -15.67 6.24
CA ARG A 457 20.72 -14.91 7.49
C ARG A 457 21.76 -13.80 7.43
N TRP A 458 21.31 -12.56 7.25
CA TRP A 458 22.15 -11.38 7.11
C TRP A 458 22.60 -10.84 8.48
N ASP A 459 23.83 -10.39 8.58
CA ASP A 459 24.32 -9.70 9.77
C ASP A 459 24.07 -8.19 9.64
N LEU A 460 24.18 -7.64 8.43
CA LEU A 460 23.94 -6.23 8.13
C LEU A 460 23.20 -6.06 6.80
N VAL A 461 22.17 -5.22 6.77
CA VAL A 461 21.51 -4.77 5.54
C VAL A 461 21.64 -3.25 5.43
N VAL A 462 22.15 -2.76 4.31
CA VAL A 462 22.19 -1.34 3.96
C VAL A 462 21.39 -1.16 2.67
N ASP A 463 20.23 -0.53 2.79
CA ASP A 463 19.27 -0.41 1.69
C ASP A 463 19.01 1.06 1.35
N LEU A 464 19.65 1.51 0.26
CA LEU A 464 19.52 2.87 -0.26
C LEU A 464 18.23 3.09 -1.06
N ARG A 465 17.51 2.02 -1.39
CA ARG A 465 16.22 2.03 -2.06
C ARG A 465 15.05 2.04 -1.09
N ASN A 466 15.32 1.80 0.19
CA ASN A 466 14.32 1.67 1.24
C ASN A 466 13.22 0.63 0.88
N SER A 467 13.66 -0.53 0.39
CA SER A 467 12.81 -1.56 -0.21
C SER A 467 12.10 -2.45 0.83
N ALA A 468 11.01 -3.10 0.41
CA ALA A 468 10.36 -4.13 1.22
C ALA A 468 11.29 -5.33 1.48
N VAL A 469 12.14 -5.68 0.50
CA VAL A 469 13.11 -6.78 0.63
C VAL A 469 14.06 -6.52 1.80
N GLY A 470 14.72 -5.36 1.83
CA GLY A 470 15.64 -5.02 2.92
C GLY A 470 14.99 -5.01 4.31
N ARG A 471 13.68 -4.74 4.39
CA ARG A 471 12.90 -4.74 5.63
C ARG A 471 12.52 -6.14 6.10
N LEU A 472 12.17 -7.03 5.17
CA LEU A 472 11.58 -8.32 5.46
C LEU A 472 12.61 -9.46 5.57
N VAL A 473 13.80 -9.32 4.96
CA VAL A 473 14.84 -10.37 5.04
C VAL A 473 15.33 -10.51 6.48
N LEU A 474 15.74 -11.72 6.85
CA LEU A 474 16.22 -12.02 8.20
C LEU A 474 17.61 -11.39 8.40
N ALA A 475 17.67 -10.28 9.12
CA ALA A 475 18.90 -9.52 9.39
C ALA A 475 19.04 -9.10 10.85
N LYS A 476 20.28 -9.02 11.38
CA LYS A 476 20.57 -8.49 12.73
C LYS A 476 20.47 -6.96 12.76
N ARG A 477 21.17 -6.26 11.87
CA ARG A 477 21.17 -4.79 11.75
C ARG A 477 20.68 -4.33 10.39
N ARG A 478 19.99 -3.19 10.34
CA ARG A 478 19.45 -2.63 9.10
C ARG A 478 19.59 -1.12 9.08
N PHE A 479 20.04 -0.58 7.96
CA PHE A 479 20.13 0.84 7.70
C PHE A 479 19.40 1.16 6.40
N PHE A 480 18.56 2.18 6.44
CA PHE A 480 17.72 2.57 5.31
C PHE A 480 17.98 4.02 4.97
N HIS A 481 18.01 4.31 3.67
CA HIS A 481 18.09 5.68 3.20
C HIS A 481 16.81 6.46 3.49
N ALA A 482 16.98 7.63 4.07
CA ALA A 482 15.92 8.59 4.36
C ALA A 482 16.16 9.85 3.53
N ARG A 483 15.12 10.32 2.84
CA ARG A 483 15.25 11.49 1.97
C ARG A 483 15.62 12.76 2.74
N ALA A 484 16.64 13.48 2.28
CA ALA A 484 17.03 14.79 2.79
C ALA A 484 17.26 15.77 1.62
N PRO A 485 16.21 16.51 1.18
CA PRO A 485 16.21 17.26 -0.08
C PRO A 485 17.15 18.49 -0.10
N HIS A 486 17.72 18.90 1.04
CA HIS A 486 18.60 20.06 1.15
C HIS A 486 20.08 19.70 1.19
N LEU A 487 20.43 18.42 1.04
CA LEU A 487 21.81 17.94 1.12
C LEU A 487 22.28 17.44 -0.23
N HIS A 488 23.60 17.42 -0.39
CA HIS A 488 24.19 16.71 -1.51
C HIS A 488 23.90 15.21 -1.40
N LYS A 489 23.77 14.52 -2.54
CA LYS A 489 23.38 13.10 -2.56
C LYS A 489 24.38 12.21 -1.80
N VAL A 490 25.67 12.55 -1.84
CA VAL A 490 26.73 11.85 -1.08
C VAL A 490 26.57 12.01 0.42
N GLU A 491 26.22 13.21 0.90
CA GLU A 491 25.92 13.48 2.31
C GLU A 491 24.68 12.72 2.78
N GLU A 492 23.63 12.73 1.94
CA GLU A 492 22.38 12.01 2.19
C GLU A 492 22.62 10.49 2.31
N ILE A 493 23.52 9.94 1.50
CA ILE A 493 23.94 8.53 1.56
C ILE A 493 24.83 8.27 2.78
N GLY A 494 25.79 9.15 3.10
CA GLY A 494 26.66 9.02 4.27
C GLY A 494 25.89 8.97 5.60
N ARG A 495 24.81 9.74 5.71
CA ARG A 495 23.91 9.74 6.88
C ARG A 495 23.21 8.41 7.13
N VAL A 496 23.13 7.50 6.16
CA VAL A 496 22.58 6.15 6.37
C VAL A 496 23.32 5.40 7.46
N LEU A 497 24.63 5.64 7.60
CA LEU A 497 25.46 5.10 8.68
C LEU A 497 25.87 6.18 9.70
N GLY A 498 25.24 7.37 9.66
CA GLY A 498 25.55 8.48 10.57
C GLY A 498 26.91 9.16 10.32
N LEU A 499 27.44 9.10 9.10
CA LEU A 499 28.77 9.61 8.78
C LEU A 499 28.74 11.11 8.44
N SER A 500 29.61 11.89 9.08
CA SER A 500 29.88 13.30 8.80
C SER A 500 31.35 13.61 9.16
N PRO A 501 32.23 13.96 8.20
CA PRO A 501 31.94 14.13 6.77
C PRO A 501 31.56 12.79 6.08
N PRO A 502 30.78 12.83 4.98
CA PRO A 502 30.46 11.61 4.25
C PRO A 502 31.70 11.06 3.51
N PRO A 503 31.78 9.73 3.31
CA PRO A 503 32.87 9.15 2.54
C PRO A 503 32.74 9.51 1.05
N SER A 504 33.84 9.95 0.44
CA SER A 504 33.89 10.26 -0.99
C SER A 504 33.68 9.01 -1.85
N PRO A 505 32.98 9.12 -3.01
CA PRO A 505 32.87 8.04 -3.99
C PRO A 505 34.23 7.47 -4.40
N ARG A 506 34.28 6.14 -4.60
CA ARG A 506 35.50 5.42 -4.98
C ARG A 506 35.15 4.32 -5.98
N LEU A 507 35.94 4.22 -7.05
CA LEU A 507 35.81 3.14 -8.04
C LEU A 507 36.94 2.12 -7.85
N TRP A 508 36.61 0.83 -8.02
CA TRP A 508 37.57 -0.27 -7.99
C TRP A 508 37.83 -0.74 -9.43
N ILE A 509 38.61 0.06 -10.17
CA ILE A 509 38.96 -0.24 -11.56
C ILE A 509 39.82 -1.51 -11.58
N ASP A 510 39.35 -2.53 -12.28
CA ASP A 510 40.02 -3.83 -12.39
C ASP A 510 40.89 -3.95 -13.64
N ALA A 511 41.77 -4.96 -13.64
CA ALA A 511 42.69 -5.23 -14.73
C ALA A 511 41.98 -5.45 -16.08
N ALA A 512 40.76 -5.98 -16.10
CA ALA A 512 39.99 -6.14 -17.33
C ALA A 512 39.54 -4.78 -17.90
N ALA A 513 39.09 -3.86 -17.05
CA ALA A 513 38.78 -2.49 -17.44
C ALA A 513 40.04 -1.71 -17.88
N GLU A 514 41.19 -1.92 -17.23
CA GLU A 514 42.47 -1.35 -17.66
C GLU A 514 42.84 -1.81 -19.07
N ALA A 515 42.80 -3.13 -19.31
CA ALA A 515 43.14 -3.72 -20.60
C ALA A 515 42.16 -3.31 -21.71
N GLU A 516 40.87 -3.10 -21.38
CA GLU A 516 39.90 -2.57 -22.33
C GLU A 516 40.23 -1.12 -22.70
N ALA A 517 40.55 -0.28 -21.70
CA ALA A 517 40.94 1.09 -21.93
C ALA A 517 42.25 1.19 -22.75
N ASP A 518 43.22 0.30 -22.53
CA ASP A 518 44.47 0.22 -23.31
C ASP A 518 44.21 -0.13 -24.78
N ARG A 519 43.20 -0.95 -25.06
CA ARG A 519 42.83 -1.35 -26.43
C ARG A 519 42.06 -0.25 -27.18
N LEU A 520 41.24 0.51 -26.45
CA LEU A 520 40.35 1.51 -27.03
C LEU A 520 41.04 2.87 -27.21
N LEU A 521 41.99 3.20 -26.34
CA LEU A 521 42.74 4.44 -26.41
C LEU A 521 43.97 4.29 -27.31
N PRO A 522 44.34 5.35 -28.05
CA PRO A 522 45.57 5.33 -28.83
C PRO A 522 46.80 5.21 -27.92
N GLY A 523 47.82 4.45 -28.37
CA GLY A 523 49.11 4.38 -27.68
C GLY A 523 49.81 5.73 -27.63
N GLY A 524 50.63 5.97 -26.60
CA GLY A 524 51.42 7.20 -26.44
C GLY A 524 51.30 7.89 -25.08
N GLY A 525 50.36 7.49 -24.23
CA GLY A 525 50.26 7.96 -22.83
C GLY A 525 49.90 9.43 -22.65
N GLU A 526 49.70 10.20 -23.73
CA GLU A 526 49.33 11.61 -23.64
C GLU A 526 47.87 11.78 -23.17
N PRO A 527 47.64 12.56 -22.09
CA PRO A 527 46.29 12.90 -21.64
C PRO A 527 45.44 13.57 -22.74
N PHE A 528 44.18 13.17 -22.85
CA PHE A 528 43.21 13.69 -23.82
C PHE A 528 42.06 14.44 -23.13
N LEU A 529 41.26 15.18 -23.92
CA LEU A 529 39.99 15.74 -23.44
C LEU A 529 38.89 14.70 -23.54
N ALA A 530 38.21 14.37 -22.44
CA ALA A 530 37.04 13.49 -22.45
C ALA A 530 35.74 14.32 -22.47
N ILE A 531 34.83 13.98 -23.38
CA ILE A 531 33.51 14.62 -23.51
C ILE A 531 32.40 13.58 -23.34
N GLY A 532 31.44 13.88 -22.47
CA GLY A 532 30.16 13.17 -22.37
C GLY A 532 29.01 14.03 -22.89
N PRO A 533 28.70 14.00 -24.20
CA PRO A 533 27.77 14.94 -24.81
C PRO A 533 26.31 14.53 -24.65
N THR A 534 26.03 13.34 -24.14
CA THR A 534 24.67 12.81 -23.99
C THR A 534 24.20 12.75 -22.54
N ALA A 535 22.89 12.67 -22.35
CA ALA A 535 22.23 12.52 -21.07
C ALA A 535 21.01 11.60 -21.17
N ASN A 536 20.37 11.33 -20.02
CA ASN A 536 19.25 10.40 -19.94
C ASN A 536 17.98 10.87 -20.67
N TRP A 537 17.90 12.14 -21.07
CA TRP A 537 16.91 12.70 -21.98
C TRP A 537 17.49 13.99 -22.60
N THR A 538 16.95 14.39 -23.76
CA THR A 538 17.56 15.39 -24.66
C THR A 538 17.67 16.81 -24.07
N GLY A 539 16.73 17.26 -23.25
CA GLY A 539 16.79 18.61 -22.66
C GLY A 539 17.85 18.79 -21.57
N LYS A 540 18.64 17.75 -21.25
CA LYS A 540 19.87 17.86 -20.44
C LYS A 540 21.15 17.89 -21.28
N GLU A 541 21.02 17.87 -22.61
CA GLU A 541 22.17 17.81 -23.51
C GLU A 541 22.56 19.21 -23.95
N TRP A 542 23.81 19.59 -23.67
CA TRP A 542 24.37 20.84 -24.19
C TRP A 542 24.57 20.73 -25.71
N PRO A 543 24.29 21.78 -26.49
CA PRO A 543 24.33 21.71 -27.96
C PRO A 543 25.65 21.16 -28.51
N ALA A 544 25.56 20.29 -29.51
CA ALA A 544 26.72 19.62 -30.10
C ALA A 544 27.75 20.62 -30.67
N ASP A 545 27.27 21.69 -31.32
CA ASP A 545 28.14 22.74 -31.87
C ASP A 545 28.97 23.43 -30.78
N ARG A 546 28.43 23.56 -29.56
CA ARG A 546 29.15 24.16 -28.42
C ARG A 546 30.18 23.20 -27.83
N PHE A 547 29.91 21.89 -27.82
CA PHE A 547 30.93 20.89 -27.50
C PHE A 547 32.06 20.90 -28.52
N ALA A 548 31.75 21.00 -29.81
CA ALA A 548 32.74 21.08 -30.88
C ALA A 548 33.59 22.36 -30.78
N GLU A 549 32.94 23.50 -30.53
CA GLU A 549 33.61 24.79 -30.33
C GLU A 549 34.54 24.74 -29.11
N LEU A 550 34.06 24.25 -27.96
CA LEU A 550 34.87 24.10 -26.75
C LEU A 550 36.08 23.20 -27.01
N ALA A 551 35.87 22.07 -27.67
CA ALA A 551 36.95 21.15 -28.01
C ALA A 551 37.98 21.81 -28.93
N ALA A 552 37.54 22.60 -29.91
CA ALA A 552 38.42 23.37 -30.79
C ALA A 552 39.23 24.42 -30.02
N ARG A 553 38.61 25.16 -29.08
CA ARG A 553 39.32 26.16 -28.25
C ARG A 553 40.34 25.53 -27.31
N LEU A 554 40.00 24.41 -26.66
CA LEU A 554 40.91 23.75 -25.71
C LEU A 554 42.05 23.00 -26.41
N THR A 555 41.80 22.38 -27.57
CA THR A 555 42.80 21.53 -28.27
C THR A 555 43.49 22.19 -29.46
N GLY A 556 43.01 23.35 -29.89
CA GLY A 556 43.59 24.13 -30.98
C GLY A 556 44.92 24.79 -30.62
N PRO A 557 45.56 25.50 -31.58
CA PRO A 557 46.79 26.24 -31.33
C PRO A 557 46.61 27.26 -30.19
N GLY A 558 47.47 27.20 -29.18
CA GLY A 558 47.39 28.10 -28.00
C GLY A 558 46.38 27.69 -26.92
N GLY A 559 45.59 26.63 -27.14
CA GLY A 559 44.68 26.07 -26.14
C GLY A 559 45.42 25.30 -25.03
N ARG A 560 44.81 25.19 -23.84
CA ARG A 560 45.42 24.52 -22.67
C ARG A 560 45.69 23.02 -22.87
N LEU A 561 45.07 22.39 -23.87
CA LEU A 561 45.28 21.01 -24.29
C LEU A 561 45.72 20.95 -25.76
N SER A 562 46.50 21.93 -26.21
CA SER A 562 46.91 22.07 -27.62
C SER A 562 47.49 20.76 -28.19
N GLY A 563 46.99 20.35 -29.36
CA GLY A 563 47.43 19.13 -30.05
C GLY A 563 46.87 17.82 -29.49
N ARG A 564 46.13 17.83 -28.37
CA ARG A 564 45.57 16.62 -27.76
C ARG A 564 44.31 16.16 -28.47
N ARG A 565 44.09 14.84 -28.46
CA ARG A 565 42.89 14.20 -29.00
C ARG A 565 41.68 14.39 -28.08
N VAL A 566 40.49 14.12 -28.61
CA VAL A 566 39.21 14.27 -27.88
C VAL A 566 38.47 12.94 -27.86
N ALA A 567 38.28 12.35 -26.70
CA ALA A 567 37.49 11.13 -26.55
C ALA A 567 36.02 11.45 -26.27
N VAL A 568 35.12 10.84 -27.03
CA VAL A 568 33.68 11.03 -26.86
C VAL A 568 33.06 9.75 -26.28
N LEU A 569 32.40 9.89 -25.13
CA LEU A 569 31.79 8.79 -24.39
C LEU A 569 30.27 8.95 -24.33
N ALA A 570 29.56 7.90 -24.70
CA ALA A 570 28.11 7.80 -24.60
C ALA A 570 27.70 6.32 -24.49
N ALA A 571 26.53 6.02 -23.94
CA ALA A 571 26.03 4.64 -23.94
C ALA A 571 25.68 4.20 -25.38
N GLY A 572 25.69 2.89 -25.66
CA GLY A 572 25.45 2.36 -27.02
C GLY A 572 24.19 2.88 -27.71
N PRO A 573 23.01 2.87 -27.04
CA PRO A 573 21.78 3.44 -27.60
C PRO A 573 21.81 4.96 -27.84
N GLU A 574 22.82 5.66 -27.32
CA GLU A 574 22.95 7.11 -27.40
C GLU A 574 23.96 7.54 -28.49
N ARG A 575 24.56 6.59 -29.21
CA ARG A 575 25.58 6.85 -30.23
C ARG A 575 25.12 7.84 -31.30
N GLU A 576 23.90 7.69 -31.82
CA GLU A 576 23.34 8.62 -32.82
C GLU A 576 23.20 10.06 -32.28
N ARG A 577 22.97 10.22 -30.96
CA ARG A 577 22.91 11.55 -30.33
C ARG A 577 24.30 12.17 -30.13
N ALA A 578 25.34 11.35 -29.97
CA ALA A 578 26.72 11.81 -29.86
C ALA A 578 27.39 12.06 -31.23
N ARG A 579 26.82 11.52 -32.32
CA ARG A 579 27.36 11.60 -33.68
C ARG A 579 27.66 13.03 -34.17
N PRO A 580 26.81 14.06 -33.95
CA PRO A 580 27.14 15.42 -34.38
C PRO A 580 28.45 15.95 -33.78
N VAL A 581 28.78 15.58 -32.53
CA VAL A 581 30.06 15.94 -31.90
C VAL A 581 31.22 15.17 -32.51
N LEU A 582 31.03 13.88 -32.80
CA LEU A 582 32.05 13.05 -33.48
C LEU A 582 32.37 13.60 -34.88
N ASP A 583 31.34 13.91 -35.66
CA ASP A 583 31.46 14.42 -37.03
C ASP A 583 32.20 15.78 -37.05
N ALA A 584 31.90 16.67 -36.09
CA ALA A 584 32.58 17.96 -35.97
C ALA A 584 34.05 17.86 -35.52
N LEU A 585 34.42 16.80 -34.79
CA LEU A 585 35.80 16.57 -34.34
C LEU A 585 36.68 15.92 -35.40
N GLY A 586 36.09 15.13 -36.31
CA GLY A 586 36.79 14.42 -37.39
C GLY A 586 37.86 13.46 -36.86
N GLU A 587 39.04 13.44 -37.48
CA GLU A 587 40.14 12.51 -37.14
C GLU A 587 40.69 12.69 -35.72
N ARG A 588 40.44 13.85 -35.07
CA ARG A 588 40.85 14.10 -33.68
C ARG A 588 40.02 13.32 -32.68
N ALA A 589 38.84 12.84 -33.07
CA ALA A 589 37.95 12.09 -32.20
C ALA A 589 38.52 10.70 -31.85
N ILE A 590 38.32 10.29 -30.61
CA ILE A 590 38.41 8.89 -30.17
C ILE A 590 36.98 8.47 -29.84
N ASP A 591 36.36 7.72 -30.76
CA ASP A 591 34.98 7.22 -30.56
C ASP A 591 34.98 6.07 -29.54
N LEU A 592 34.52 6.36 -28.33
CA LEU A 592 34.28 5.39 -27.26
C LEU A 592 32.78 5.10 -27.06
N THR A 593 31.92 5.64 -27.92
CA THR A 593 30.46 5.55 -27.78
C THR A 593 29.99 4.11 -27.97
N GLY A 594 29.32 3.56 -26.96
CA GLY A 594 28.85 2.16 -26.98
C GLY A 594 29.95 1.09 -26.97
N ARG A 595 31.23 1.47 -26.83
CA ARG A 595 32.37 0.55 -26.83
C ARG A 595 32.88 0.21 -25.43
N THR A 596 32.31 0.83 -24.40
CA THR A 596 32.72 0.66 -23.00
C THR A 596 31.54 0.24 -22.15
N ASP A 597 31.79 -0.65 -21.18
CA ASP A 597 30.93 -0.74 -19.99
C ASP A 597 31.29 0.41 -19.01
N PRO A 598 30.48 0.67 -17.97
CA PRO A 598 30.78 1.76 -17.05
C PRO A 598 32.12 1.67 -16.30
N MET A 599 32.67 0.47 -16.08
CA MET A 599 33.97 0.31 -15.43
C MET A 599 35.11 0.60 -16.41
N ALA A 600 35.01 0.14 -17.65
CA ALA A 600 35.94 0.49 -18.74
C ALA A 600 35.88 2.00 -19.05
N ALA A 601 34.70 2.62 -19.03
CA ALA A 601 34.56 4.07 -19.15
C ALA A 601 35.30 4.81 -18.03
N ALA A 602 35.23 4.31 -16.79
CA ALA A 602 36.01 4.86 -15.68
C ALA A 602 37.53 4.75 -15.91
N ALA A 603 38.00 3.60 -16.40
CA ALA A 603 39.41 3.39 -16.74
C ALA A 603 39.89 4.33 -17.85
N CYS A 604 39.09 4.54 -18.89
CA CYS A 604 39.37 5.51 -19.96
C CYS A 604 39.42 6.93 -19.40
N VAL A 605 38.37 7.38 -18.71
CA VAL A 605 38.27 8.76 -18.24
C VAL A 605 39.33 9.10 -17.19
N ARG A 606 39.78 8.15 -16.37
CA ARG A 606 40.89 8.36 -15.42
C ARG A 606 42.20 8.78 -16.10
N ARG A 607 42.37 8.49 -17.39
CA ARG A 607 43.55 8.85 -18.20
C ARG A 607 43.38 10.17 -18.96
N ALA A 608 42.19 10.78 -18.89
CA ALA A 608 41.93 12.07 -19.49
C ALA A 608 42.57 13.20 -18.64
N ALA A 609 42.99 14.28 -19.30
CA ALA A 609 43.42 15.50 -18.61
C ALA A 609 42.24 16.23 -17.96
N LEU A 610 41.08 16.17 -18.62
CA LEU A 610 39.88 16.87 -18.25
C LEU A 610 38.67 16.09 -18.79
N TYR A 611 37.61 16.02 -18.00
CA TYR A 611 36.29 15.60 -18.44
C TYR A 611 35.33 16.79 -18.46
N VAL A 612 34.58 16.94 -19.54
CA VAL A 612 33.46 17.88 -19.64
C VAL A 612 32.21 17.14 -20.07
N GLY A 613 31.10 17.30 -19.36
CA GLY A 613 29.86 16.66 -19.77
C GLY A 613 28.63 17.12 -19.03
N ASN A 614 27.49 16.68 -19.54
CA ASN A 614 26.18 17.00 -18.97
C ASN A 614 25.96 16.35 -17.60
N ASP A 615 24.95 16.82 -16.87
CA ASP A 615 24.34 16.19 -15.67
C ASP A 615 23.89 14.73 -15.96
N SER A 616 24.85 13.81 -15.87
CA SER A 616 24.77 12.43 -16.33
C SER A 616 25.61 11.49 -15.45
N GLY A 617 25.43 10.18 -15.61
CA GLY A 617 26.22 9.19 -14.87
C GLY A 617 27.72 9.25 -15.17
N LEU A 618 28.11 9.59 -16.41
CA LEU A 618 29.52 9.69 -16.82
C LEU A 618 30.27 10.81 -16.08
N MET A 619 29.61 11.94 -15.81
CA MET A 619 30.17 13.03 -15.00
C MET A 619 30.52 12.55 -13.58
N HIS A 620 29.65 11.76 -12.96
CA HIS A 620 29.95 11.19 -11.64
C HIS A 620 31.08 10.15 -11.70
N ILE A 621 31.14 9.34 -12.76
CA ILE A 621 32.25 8.40 -12.99
C ILE A 621 33.57 9.16 -13.09
N ALA A 622 33.63 10.24 -13.88
CA ALA A 622 34.82 11.05 -14.05
C ALA A 622 35.32 11.62 -12.71
N ALA A 623 34.41 12.23 -11.94
CA ALA A 623 34.74 12.79 -10.64
C ALA A 623 35.22 11.72 -9.64
N ALA A 624 34.56 10.55 -9.61
CA ALA A 624 34.93 9.44 -8.72
C ALA A 624 36.21 8.71 -9.16
N ALA A 625 36.58 8.79 -10.44
CA ALA A 625 37.84 8.30 -10.96
C ALA A 625 39.02 9.24 -10.62
N GLY A 626 38.74 10.46 -10.15
CA GLY A 626 39.75 11.47 -9.82
C GLY A 626 40.14 12.38 -10.99
N THR A 627 39.45 12.28 -12.14
CA THR A 627 39.70 13.16 -13.28
C THR A 627 39.16 14.56 -13.00
N PRO A 628 39.90 15.64 -13.32
CA PRO A 628 39.36 16.99 -13.32
C PRO A 628 38.04 17.06 -14.11
N THR A 629 36.94 17.44 -13.47
CA THR A 629 35.59 17.24 -14.02
C THR A 629 34.79 18.54 -14.02
N VAL A 630 34.31 18.96 -15.20
CA VAL A 630 33.32 20.03 -15.37
C VAL A 630 31.95 19.42 -15.66
N GLY A 631 31.00 19.62 -14.75
CA GLY A 631 29.61 19.23 -14.90
C GLY A 631 28.73 20.37 -15.40
N LEU A 632 27.92 20.13 -16.44
CA LEU A 632 27.03 21.13 -17.03
C LEU A 632 25.59 20.93 -16.57
N PHE A 633 24.98 21.99 -16.02
CA PHE A 633 23.63 21.95 -15.44
C PHE A 633 22.71 23.05 -15.99
N GLY A 634 21.68 22.63 -16.73
CA GLY A 634 20.54 23.48 -17.10
C GLY A 634 19.41 23.35 -16.07
N PRO A 635 18.41 22.48 -16.30
CA PRO A 635 17.29 22.30 -15.36
C PRO A 635 17.63 21.43 -14.14
N GLY A 636 18.86 20.90 -14.05
CA GLY A 636 19.32 20.02 -12.97
C GLY A 636 19.54 20.72 -11.63
N PHE A 637 19.82 19.92 -10.59
CA PHE A 637 20.08 20.37 -9.22
C PHE A 637 21.55 20.13 -8.83
N PRO A 638 22.47 21.03 -9.19
CA PRO A 638 23.90 20.89 -8.89
C PRO A 638 24.21 20.82 -7.39
N GLU A 639 23.39 21.45 -6.54
CA GLU A 639 23.49 21.32 -5.09
C GLU A 639 23.24 19.90 -4.58
N THR A 640 22.51 19.07 -5.34
CA THR A 640 22.19 17.69 -4.98
C THR A 640 23.05 16.67 -5.75
N TYR A 641 23.32 16.93 -7.03
CA TYR A 641 23.95 15.99 -7.96
C TYR A 641 25.21 16.55 -8.64
N GLY A 642 25.82 17.58 -8.08
CA GLY A 642 27.11 18.06 -8.57
C GLY A 642 28.18 16.96 -8.60
N PRO A 643 29.20 17.08 -9.47
CA PRO A 643 30.35 16.20 -9.42
C PRO A 643 31.02 16.31 -8.04
N TRP A 644 31.22 15.17 -7.36
CA TRP A 644 31.83 15.10 -6.04
C TRP A 644 33.27 14.61 -6.16
N GLY A 645 34.22 15.52 -5.95
CA GLY A 645 35.65 15.23 -6.03
C GLY A 645 36.47 16.47 -5.73
N VAL A 646 37.77 16.29 -5.46
CA VAL A 646 38.70 17.39 -5.13
C VAL A 646 38.91 18.37 -6.30
N ALA A 647 38.82 17.87 -7.53
CA ALA A 647 38.99 18.63 -8.76
C ALA A 647 37.68 18.63 -9.58
N ALA A 648 36.62 19.21 -9.02
CA ALA A 648 35.32 19.29 -9.66
C ALA A 648 34.81 20.74 -9.74
N ARG A 649 34.18 21.08 -10.86
CA ARG A 649 33.48 22.36 -11.07
C ARG A 649 32.12 22.11 -11.73
N THR A 650 31.18 23.00 -11.43
CA THR A 650 29.83 22.96 -11.99
C THR A 650 29.58 24.28 -12.71
N VAL A 651 29.17 24.20 -13.98
CA VAL A 651 28.72 25.37 -14.75
C VAL A 651 27.21 25.28 -14.90
N ILE A 652 26.52 26.34 -14.50
CA ILE A 652 25.07 26.42 -14.45
C ILE A 652 24.58 27.38 -15.54
N SER A 653 23.43 27.09 -16.14
CA SER A 653 22.77 27.99 -17.08
C SER A 653 22.51 29.37 -16.47
N ARG A 654 22.72 30.44 -17.27
CA ARG A 654 22.39 31.81 -16.88
C ARG A 654 20.87 32.06 -16.80
N VAL A 655 20.07 31.21 -17.44
CA VAL A 655 18.61 31.27 -17.38
C VAL A 655 18.15 30.74 -16.01
N GLN A 656 17.20 31.43 -15.38
CA GLN A 656 16.72 31.04 -14.05
C GLN A 656 16.10 29.64 -14.07
N ARG A 657 16.45 28.79 -13.09
CA ARG A 657 15.97 27.40 -13.04
C ARG A 657 14.45 27.28 -13.05
N SER A 658 13.74 28.16 -12.35
CA SER A 658 12.26 28.23 -12.35
C SER A 658 11.69 28.35 -13.76
N GLU A 659 12.34 29.14 -14.62
CA GLU A 659 11.96 29.32 -16.02
C GLU A 659 12.26 28.06 -16.84
N LEU A 660 13.44 27.46 -16.66
CA LEU A 660 13.79 26.19 -17.33
C LEU A 660 12.82 25.06 -16.96
N LEU A 661 12.42 24.98 -15.68
CA LEU A 661 11.42 24.02 -15.21
C LEU A 661 10.02 24.33 -15.75
N ALA A 662 9.65 25.61 -15.93
CA ALA A 662 8.40 25.99 -16.55
C ALA A 662 8.35 25.58 -18.03
N ARG A 663 9.44 25.79 -18.77
CA ARG A 663 9.58 25.34 -20.18
C ARG A 663 9.50 23.80 -20.28
N GLN A 664 10.22 23.09 -19.42
CA GLN A 664 10.14 21.62 -19.34
C GLN A 664 8.73 21.11 -19.00
N LYS A 665 8.00 21.81 -18.14
CA LYS A 665 6.63 21.44 -17.79
C LYS A 665 5.65 21.66 -18.96
N ALA A 666 5.88 22.69 -19.78
CA ALA A 666 5.10 22.96 -20.97
C ALA A 666 5.37 21.95 -22.09
N ASP A 667 6.64 21.59 -22.30
CA ASP A 667 7.06 20.55 -23.23
C ASP A 667 8.13 19.64 -22.58
N PRO A 668 7.80 18.38 -22.25
CA PRO A 668 8.75 17.42 -21.68
C PRO A 668 9.95 17.11 -22.60
N GLN A 669 9.84 17.39 -23.90
CA GLN A 669 10.92 17.22 -24.89
C GLN A 669 11.57 18.55 -25.28
N ALA A 670 11.29 19.65 -24.56
CA ALA A 670 11.80 20.97 -24.87
C ALA A 670 13.33 20.94 -25.15
N ALA A 671 13.69 21.31 -26.37
CA ALA A 671 15.06 21.56 -26.76
C ALA A 671 15.58 22.88 -26.16
N GLY A 672 16.90 23.05 -26.10
CA GLY A 672 17.52 24.33 -25.74
C GLY A 672 17.54 24.70 -24.26
N LEU A 673 17.19 23.79 -23.35
CA LEU A 673 17.24 24.06 -21.90
C LEU A 673 18.67 24.23 -21.35
N MET A 674 19.67 23.89 -22.16
CA MET A 674 21.10 24.06 -21.86
C MET A 674 21.71 25.28 -22.57
N ASP A 675 20.94 26.03 -23.37
CA ASP A 675 21.44 27.13 -24.21
C ASP A 675 21.94 28.34 -23.41
N GLY A 676 21.56 28.45 -22.14
CA GLY A 676 22.07 29.50 -21.26
C GLY A 676 23.50 29.27 -20.73
N ILE A 677 24.13 28.13 -21.05
CA ILE A 677 25.52 27.81 -20.68
C ILE A 677 26.45 28.22 -21.83
N SER A 678 27.23 29.29 -21.68
CA SER A 678 28.14 29.76 -22.74
C SER A 678 29.44 28.94 -22.80
N VAL A 679 30.07 28.86 -23.98
CA VAL A 679 31.33 28.14 -24.17
C VAL A 679 32.45 28.76 -23.33
N GLU A 680 32.48 30.08 -23.21
CA GLU A 680 33.47 30.83 -22.41
C GLU A 680 33.43 30.45 -20.94
N ALA A 681 32.22 30.27 -20.37
CA ALA A 681 32.07 29.90 -18.96
C ALA A 681 32.59 28.47 -18.71
N VAL A 682 32.40 27.56 -19.67
CA VAL A 682 32.91 26.18 -19.59
C VAL A 682 34.42 26.15 -19.80
N GLU A 683 34.94 26.93 -20.75
CA GLU A 683 36.37 27.10 -21.02
C GLU A 683 37.12 27.67 -19.82
N GLN A 684 36.55 28.68 -19.15
CA GLN A 684 37.12 29.25 -17.93
C GLN A 684 37.19 28.19 -16.82
N ALA A 685 36.09 27.49 -16.54
CA ALA A 685 36.05 26.44 -15.51
C ALA A 685 37.01 25.27 -15.83
N ALA A 686 37.12 24.91 -17.10
CA ALA A 686 38.10 23.94 -17.59
C ALA A 686 39.55 24.42 -17.36
N GLY A 687 39.81 25.69 -17.63
CA GLY A 687 41.12 26.30 -17.43
C GLY A 687 41.57 26.32 -15.97
N GLU A 688 40.67 26.74 -15.07
CA GLU A 688 40.93 26.74 -13.61
C GLU A 688 41.28 25.34 -13.10
N LEU A 689 40.60 24.29 -13.59
CA LEU A 689 40.86 22.91 -13.21
C LEU A 689 42.19 22.38 -13.77
N LEU A 690 42.53 22.71 -15.02
CA LEU A 690 43.78 22.31 -15.65
C LEU A 690 44.99 23.00 -15.00
N GLU A 691 44.85 24.26 -14.60
CA GLU A 691 45.88 25.00 -13.87
C GLU A 691 46.09 24.42 -12.47
N ALA A 692 45.00 24.14 -11.73
CA ALA A 692 45.08 23.55 -10.40
C ALA A 692 45.65 22.12 -10.39
N ALA A 693 45.62 21.40 -11.52
CA ALA A 693 46.14 20.05 -11.66
C ALA A 693 47.64 19.98 -11.99
N THR A 694 48.34 21.12 -12.13
CA THR A 694 49.79 21.15 -12.39
C THR A 694 50.63 20.84 -11.13
N PRO A 695 51.81 20.20 -11.26
CA PRO A 695 52.35 19.26 -10.26
C PRO A 695 53.00 19.85 -8.99
N ASP A 696 52.84 21.13 -8.68
CA ASP A 696 53.60 21.79 -7.60
C ASP A 696 52.87 21.87 -6.25
N SER A 697 51.74 21.16 -6.09
CA SER A 697 51.08 21.01 -4.79
C SER A 697 51.13 19.55 -4.33
N THR A 698 51.88 19.34 -3.26
CA THR A 698 51.99 18.07 -2.53
C THR A 698 50.60 17.61 -2.08
N MET A 699 50.09 16.56 -2.71
CA MET A 699 48.90 15.83 -2.27
C MET A 699 49.13 15.32 -0.84
N PRO A 700 48.30 15.69 0.16
CA PRO A 700 48.38 15.03 1.46
C PRO A 700 47.90 13.58 1.29
N ALA A 701 48.69 12.65 1.82
CA ALA A 701 48.37 11.23 1.86
C ALA A 701 46.95 11.00 2.40
N PRO A 702 46.22 9.98 1.90
CA PRO A 702 44.89 9.66 2.42
C PRO A 702 45.00 9.41 3.93
N LEU A 703 44.25 10.20 4.71
CA LEU A 703 44.15 10.06 6.16
C LEU A 703 43.85 8.60 6.48
N MET A 704 44.83 7.93 7.10
CA MET A 704 44.63 6.67 7.78
C MET A 704 43.44 6.80 8.73
N PRO A 705 42.53 5.81 8.80
CA PRO A 705 41.42 5.86 9.73
C PRO A 705 41.98 6.00 11.15
N ALA A 706 41.49 7.02 11.88
CA ALA A 706 41.85 7.23 13.27
C ALA A 706 41.59 5.94 14.09
N PRO A 707 42.48 5.57 15.03
CA PRO A 707 42.32 4.35 15.80
C PRO A 707 41.07 4.41 16.68
N LEU A 708 40.48 3.23 16.89
CA LEU A 708 39.30 2.96 17.71
C LEU A 708 39.28 3.77 19.02
N MET A 709 38.25 4.61 19.19
CA MET A 709 37.78 5.03 20.51
C MET A 709 36.66 4.08 20.99
N PRO A 710 36.65 3.71 22.27
CA PRO A 710 35.76 2.70 22.81
C PRO A 710 34.35 3.24 23.05
N ASP A 711 33.37 2.36 22.81
CA ASP A 711 32.05 2.28 23.46
C ASP A 711 31.42 3.61 23.93
N CYS A 712 30.87 4.40 22.99
CA CYS A 712 29.98 5.52 23.34
C CYS A 712 28.59 4.99 23.73
N ARG A 713 28.47 4.58 24.99
CA ARG A 713 27.25 4.79 25.76
C ARG A 713 27.13 6.28 26.10
N GLU A 714 25.90 6.78 26.03
CA GLU A 714 25.42 8.05 26.60
C GLU A 714 25.72 9.38 25.87
N VAL A 715 24.63 9.93 25.33
CA VAL A 715 24.15 11.33 25.43
C VAL A 715 25.14 12.49 25.19
N VAL A 716 24.98 13.20 24.07
CA VAL A 716 25.02 14.68 24.05
C VAL A 716 23.96 15.25 23.07
N THR A 717 22.98 15.88 23.70
CA THR A 717 22.09 16.99 23.33
C THR A 717 22.52 17.94 22.18
N ASN A 718 21.51 18.40 21.42
CA ASN A 718 21.48 19.56 20.51
C ASN A 718 22.43 20.71 20.88
N PRO A 719 23.07 21.35 19.88
CA PRO A 719 23.39 22.78 19.94
C PRO A 719 22.60 23.61 18.91
N CYS A 720 22.54 24.91 19.18
CA CYS A 720 22.01 26.03 18.38
C CYS A 720 20.55 26.48 18.63
N LYS A 721 20.35 27.15 19.77
CA LYS A 721 19.87 28.54 19.76
C LYS A 721 20.96 29.40 20.43
N SER A 722 21.45 30.43 19.75
CA SER A 722 22.10 31.58 20.37
C SER A 722 21.28 32.84 20.03
N PRO A 723 21.12 33.79 20.98
CA PRO A 723 20.28 34.97 20.83
C PRO A 723 21.06 36.26 20.51
N GLU A 724 20.29 37.30 20.19
CA GLU A 724 20.55 38.75 20.32
C GLU A 724 21.48 39.47 19.32
N THR A 725 20.93 40.49 18.64
CA THR A 725 21.08 41.93 18.99
C THR A 725 20.04 42.77 18.23
N GLY A 726 19.28 43.61 18.94
CA GLY A 726 18.60 44.80 18.38
C GLY A 726 19.58 45.95 18.15
N PRO A 727 19.17 47.20 17.88
CA PRO A 727 17.86 47.83 18.17
C PRO A 727 16.78 47.70 17.09
#